data_AF-A0ABD5LD58-F1
#
_entry.id   AF-A0ABD5LD58-F1
#
_cell.length_a   1.000
_cell.length_b   1.000
_cell.length_c   1.000
_cell.angle_alpha   90.00
_cell.angle_beta   90.00
_cell.angle_gamma   90.00
#
_symmetry.space_group_name_H-M   'P 1'
#
loop_
_entity.id
_entity.type
_entity.pdbx_description
1 polymer ?
#
loop_
_entity_poly.entity_id
_entity_poly.type
_entity_poly.pdbx_seq_one_letter_code
_entity_poly.pdbx_strand_id
1 'polypeptide(L)'
;MNKAITVIVWLLVSLCVLAIVTMPVSLQTHLVATAISLILLATIKSFNGQGAWRLVALGFGTAIVLRYVYWRTTSTLPPVNQLENFIPGFLLYLAEMYSVVMLGLSLVIVSMPLPSRKTRPGSPDYRPTVDVFVPSYNEDAELLANTLAAAKNMDYPADRFTVWLLDDGGSVQKRNASNIVEAQAAQRRHEELKKLCEELDVRYLTRERNVHAKAGNLNNGLAHSTGELVTVFDADHAPARDFLLETVGYFEEDPRLFLVQTPHFFVNPDPIERNLRTFETMPSENEMFYGIIQRGLDKWNGAFFCGSAAVLRREALQDTEGFSGVSITEDCETALALHSRGWNSIYVDKPLIAGLQPATFASFIGQRSRWAQGMMQILIFRQPLFRRGLSFTQRLCYMSSTLFWLFPFPRTIFLFAPLFYLFFDLQIFVASGGEFLAYTAAYMLVNLMMQNYLYGSFRWPWISELYEYVQTVHLLPAVVSVIFNPGKPTFKVTAKDESIAEARLSEISRPFFVIFALLVVAMAFAVWRIYSEPYKADVTLVVGGWNLLNLIFAGCALGVVSERGDKSASRRITVKRRCEVKLEGSDAWVPASIDNVSVHGLLINLFDSATNIEKGATAIVKVKPHSEGVPETMPVNVVRTVKGEGFVSIGCTFSPQRAVDHRLIADLIFANSEQWSEFQRVRRKNPGLIRGTAIFLAISLFQTQRGLYYLVRTLRPAPKDAKPVGAVK
;
A
#
# COMPACT_ATOMS: atom_id res chain seq x y z
N MET A 1 -3.96 41.53 -1.11
CA MET A 1 -3.48 41.48 -2.51
C MET A 1 -4.55 40.79 -3.34
N ASN A 2 -5.08 41.43 -4.38
CA ASN A 2 -6.20 40.89 -5.16
C ASN A 2 -5.78 39.58 -5.84
N LYS A 3 -6.59 38.50 -5.82
CA LYS A 3 -6.21 37.17 -6.37
C LYS A 3 -5.66 37.27 -7.80
N ALA A 4 -6.24 38.17 -8.60
CA ALA A 4 -5.79 38.47 -9.96
C ALA A 4 -4.35 38.99 -10.02
N ILE A 5 -3.95 39.90 -9.12
CA ILE A 5 -2.58 40.44 -9.06
C ILE A 5 -1.59 39.31 -8.73
N THR A 6 -1.91 38.44 -7.76
CA THR A 6 -1.07 37.30 -7.41
C THR A 6 -0.86 36.37 -8.61
N VAL A 7 -1.92 36.08 -9.37
CA VAL A 7 -1.85 35.24 -10.57
C VAL A 7 -0.99 35.91 -11.65
N ILE A 8 -1.18 37.20 -11.90
CA ILE A 8 -0.39 37.95 -12.90
C ILE A 8 1.10 37.96 -12.51
N VAL A 9 1.42 38.27 -11.26
CA VAL A 9 2.80 38.26 -10.76
C VAL A 9 3.40 36.86 -10.88
N TRP A 10 2.66 35.82 -10.52
CA TRP A 10 3.11 34.45 -10.65
C TRP A 10 3.40 34.08 -12.12
N LEU A 11 2.51 34.44 -13.05
CA LEU A 11 2.71 34.22 -14.49
C LEU A 11 3.95 34.94 -15.02
N LEU A 12 4.14 36.21 -14.66
CA LEU A 12 5.32 36.99 -15.07
C LEU A 12 6.61 36.36 -14.54
N VAL A 13 6.64 35.97 -13.27
CA VAL A 13 7.80 35.29 -12.67
C VAL A 13 8.05 33.94 -13.35
N SER A 14 7.01 33.15 -13.62
CA SER A 14 7.14 31.89 -14.35
C SER A 14 7.70 32.09 -15.74
N LEU A 15 7.29 33.13 -16.48
CA LEU A 15 7.84 33.47 -17.79
C LEU A 15 9.32 33.85 -17.70
N CYS A 16 9.73 34.65 -16.71
CA CYS A 16 11.13 34.97 -16.46
C CYS A 16 11.97 33.72 -16.16
N VAL A 17 11.45 32.82 -15.31
CA VAL A 17 12.13 31.55 -15.00
C VAL A 17 12.26 30.69 -16.24
N LEU A 18 11.22 30.57 -17.06
CA LEU A 18 11.27 29.82 -18.32
C LEU A 18 12.32 30.42 -19.27
N ALA A 19 12.37 31.75 -19.40
CA ALA A 19 13.40 32.42 -20.20
C ALA A 19 14.81 32.02 -19.73
N ILE A 20 15.10 32.11 -18.42
CA ILE A 20 16.39 31.73 -17.82
C ILE A 20 16.72 30.24 -18.06
N VAL A 21 15.72 29.37 -17.90
CA VAL A 21 15.86 27.92 -18.09
C VAL A 21 16.25 27.58 -19.53
N THR A 22 15.70 28.29 -20.51
CA THR A 22 15.98 28.09 -21.94
C THR A 22 17.26 28.75 -22.44
N MET A 23 17.91 29.61 -21.63
CA MET A 23 19.15 30.24 -22.04
C MET A 23 20.26 29.20 -22.25
N PRO A 24 20.97 29.24 -23.40
CA PRO A 24 22.15 28.42 -23.61
C PRO A 24 23.24 28.87 -22.62
N VAL A 25 23.79 27.94 -21.86
CA VAL A 25 24.90 28.22 -20.94
C VAL A 25 25.99 27.17 -21.10
N SER A 26 27.21 27.52 -20.69
CA SER A 26 28.31 26.57 -20.67
C SER A 26 28.06 25.44 -19.66
N LEU A 27 28.71 24.29 -19.86
CA LEU A 27 28.65 23.17 -18.93
C LEU A 27 29.03 23.58 -17.50
N GLN A 28 30.06 24.42 -17.37
CA GLN A 28 30.53 24.93 -16.08
C GLN A 28 29.47 25.78 -15.39
N THR A 29 28.81 26.69 -16.12
CA THR A 29 27.73 27.52 -15.57
C THR A 29 26.55 26.65 -15.11
N HIS A 30 26.20 25.62 -15.88
CA HIS A 30 25.16 24.67 -15.48
C HIS A 30 25.51 23.94 -14.17
N LEU A 31 26.73 23.41 -14.06
CA LEU A 31 27.20 22.71 -12.86
C LEU A 31 27.21 23.62 -11.62
N VAL A 32 27.65 24.88 -11.77
CA VAL A 32 27.62 25.87 -10.68
C VAL A 32 26.18 26.17 -10.25
N ALA A 33 25.27 26.40 -11.20
CA ALA A 33 23.86 26.65 -10.89
C ALA A 33 23.20 25.46 -10.17
N THR A 34 23.50 24.23 -10.61
CA THR A 34 23.07 22.99 -9.95
C THR A 34 23.64 22.89 -8.54
N ALA A 35 24.93 23.12 -8.36
CA ALA A 35 25.58 23.04 -7.05
C ALA A 35 24.97 24.05 -6.06
N ILE A 36 24.76 25.29 -6.49
CA ILE A 36 24.07 26.31 -5.69
C ILE A 36 22.66 25.86 -5.32
N SER A 37 21.89 25.35 -6.29
CA SER A 37 20.52 24.86 -6.05
C SER A 37 20.49 23.69 -5.07
N LEU A 38 21.42 22.75 -5.18
CA LEU A 38 21.57 21.62 -4.26
C LEU A 38 21.95 22.09 -2.86
N ILE A 39 22.92 22.99 -2.73
CA ILE A 39 23.34 23.54 -1.44
C ILE A 39 22.15 24.24 -0.77
N LEU A 40 21.44 25.12 -1.49
CA LEU A 40 20.26 25.80 -0.96
C LEU A 40 19.19 24.82 -0.48
N LEU A 41 18.87 23.82 -1.30
CA LEU A 41 17.85 22.82 -0.99
C LEU A 41 18.28 21.96 0.22
N ALA A 42 19.55 21.57 0.30
CA ALA A 42 20.12 20.83 1.43
C ALA A 42 20.12 21.67 2.72
N THR A 43 20.50 22.96 2.64
CA THR A 43 20.50 23.89 3.76
C THR A 43 19.09 24.10 4.30
N ILE A 44 18.12 24.47 3.44
CA ILE A 44 16.72 24.68 3.85
C ILE A 44 16.15 23.42 4.50
N LYS A 45 16.42 22.25 3.91
CA LYS A 45 15.99 20.96 4.45
C LYS A 45 16.62 20.67 5.81
N SER A 46 17.91 20.96 6.00
CA SER A 46 18.63 20.70 7.25
C SER A 46 18.13 21.57 8.40
N PHE A 47 17.66 22.78 8.10
CA PHE A 47 16.99 23.67 9.06
C PHE A 47 15.48 23.39 9.21
N ASN A 48 14.98 22.28 8.65
CA ASN A 48 13.55 21.92 8.66
C ASN A 48 12.64 23.06 8.15
N GLY A 49 13.06 23.78 7.11
CA GLY A 49 12.22 24.83 6.52
C GLY A 49 10.83 24.28 6.17
N GLN A 50 9.78 25.01 6.51
CA GLN A 50 8.38 24.66 6.18
C GLN A 50 7.71 25.84 5.47
N GLY A 51 6.49 25.62 4.97
CA GLY A 51 5.70 26.67 4.31
C GLY A 51 6.42 27.27 3.11
N ALA A 52 6.62 28.59 3.12
CA ALA A 52 7.24 29.31 2.00
C ALA A 52 8.66 28.82 1.68
N TRP A 53 9.49 28.52 2.69
CA TRP A 53 10.85 28.03 2.48
C TRP A 53 10.89 26.68 1.77
N ARG A 54 9.93 25.81 2.09
CA ARG A 54 9.75 24.54 1.38
C ARG A 54 9.43 24.77 -0.09
N LEU A 55 8.54 25.72 -0.40
CA LEU A 55 8.21 26.06 -1.78
C LEU A 55 9.41 26.67 -2.53
N VAL A 56 10.19 27.53 -1.89
CA VAL A 56 11.42 28.11 -2.47
C VAL A 56 12.39 27.00 -2.86
N ALA A 57 12.68 26.08 -1.94
CA ALA A 57 13.57 24.95 -2.16
C ALA A 57 13.10 24.07 -3.34
N LEU A 58 11.81 23.73 -3.38
CA LEU A 58 11.21 22.96 -4.49
C LEU A 58 11.21 23.75 -5.82
N GLY A 59 11.06 25.07 -5.78
CA GLY A 59 11.11 25.94 -6.96
C GLY A 59 12.48 25.94 -7.62
N PHE A 60 13.56 26.10 -6.84
CA PHE A 60 14.93 25.98 -7.35
C PHE A 60 15.20 24.58 -7.92
N GLY A 61 14.77 23.53 -7.23
CA GLY A 61 14.89 22.17 -7.75
C GLY A 61 14.16 21.97 -9.08
N THR A 62 12.93 22.50 -9.17
CA THR A 62 12.11 22.46 -10.39
C THR A 62 12.78 23.21 -11.55
N ALA A 63 13.45 24.33 -11.31
CA ALA A 63 14.18 25.05 -12.36
C ALA A 63 15.30 24.19 -12.99
N ILE A 64 16.04 23.42 -12.19
CA ILE A 64 17.05 22.47 -12.71
C ILE A 64 16.39 21.34 -13.51
N VAL A 65 15.26 20.82 -13.04
CA VAL A 65 14.50 19.80 -13.80
C VAL A 65 14.04 20.36 -15.15
N LEU A 66 13.46 21.55 -15.18
CA LEU A 66 12.99 22.17 -16.44
C LEU A 66 14.15 22.45 -17.40
N ARG A 67 15.33 22.79 -16.87
CA ARG A 67 16.54 22.96 -17.69
C ARG A 67 17.00 21.66 -18.33
N TYR A 68 16.97 20.56 -17.57
CA TYR A 68 17.20 19.23 -18.11
C TYR A 68 16.15 18.87 -19.17
N VAL A 69 14.86 19.13 -18.94
CA VAL A 69 13.78 18.89 -19.91
C VAL A 69 14.01 19.65 -21.20
N TYR A 70 14.37 20.93 -21.12
CA TYR A 70 14.68 21.74 -22.28
C TYR A 70 15.84 21.13 -23.07
N TRP A 71 16.99 20.90 -22.42
CA TRP A 71 18.17 20.28 -23.05
C TRP A 71 17.86 18.90 -23.66
N ARG A 72 17.15 18.05 -22.94
CA ARG A 72 16.72 16.72 -23.40
C ARG A 72 15.83 16.79 -24.65
N THR A 73 14.98 17.81 -24.73
CA THR A 73 14.03 18.00 -25.85
C THR A 73 14.71 18.60 -27.07
N THR A 74 15.61 19.57 -26.89
CA THR A 74 16.17 20.35 -28.01
C THR A 74 17.48 19.81 -28.56
N SER A 75 18.25 19.05 -27.78
CA SER A 75 19.66 18.82 -28.08
C SER A 75 20.08 17.36 -28.12
N THR A 76 19.28 16.43 -27.59
CA THR A 76 19.75 15.04 -27.38
C THR A 76 18.91 13.96 -28.05
N LEU A 77 17.84 14.33 -28.76
CA LEU A 77 17.08 13.38 -29.56
C LEU A 77 17.84 13.00 -30.83
N PRO A 78 17.88 11.71 -31.21
CA PRO A 78 18.46 11.30 -32.47
C PRO A 78 17.73 11.91 -33.68
N PRO A 79 18.38 12.05 -34.83
CA PRO A 79 17.72 12.50 -36.05
C PRO A 79 16.57 11.59 -36.49
N VAL A 80 15.44 12.17 -36.92
CA VAL A 80 14.25 11.42 -37.35
C VAL A 80 14.46 10.53 -38.57
N ASN A 81 15.53 10.75 -39.32
CA ASN A 81 15.92 9.93 -40.47
C ASN A 81 16.71 8.65 -40.08
N GLN A 82 17.07 8.48 -38.81
CA GLN A 82 17.73 7.28 -38.26
C GLN A 82 16.75 6.55 -37.33
N LEU A 83 15.79 5.83 -37.90
CA LEU A 83 14.66 5.26 -37.15
C LEU A 83 15.12 4.26 -36.06
N GLU A 84 16.19 3.53 -36.31
CA GLU A 84 16.81 2.57 -35.38
C GLU A 84 17.29 3.22 -34.08
N ASN A 85 17.76 4.48 -34.15
CA ASN A 85 18.17 5.27 -32.99
C ASN A 85 16.99 6.09 -32.45
N PHE A 86 16.23 6.71 -33.34
CA PHE A 86 15.16 7.65 -33.02
C PHE A 86 14.03 6.98 -32.25
N ILE A 87 13.53 5.81 -32.68
CA ILE A 87 12.39 5.15 -32.02
C ILE A 87 12.70 4.84 -30.55
N PRO A 88 13.76 4.07 -30.21
CA PRO A 88 14.08 3.80 -28.81
C PRO A 88 14.51 5.07 -28.04
N GLY A 89 15.18 6.03 -28.69
CA GLY A 89 15.52 7.33 -28.09
C GLY A 89 14.30 8.19 -27.75
N PHE A 90 13.27 8.15 -28.59
CA PHE A 90 12.00 8.83 -28.37
C PHE A 90 11.15 8.12 -27.31
N LEU A 91 11.17 6.79 -27.26
CA LEU A 91 10.53 6.04 -26.16
C LEU A 91 11.17 6.36 -24.80
N LEU A 92 12.50 6.47 -24.74
CA LEU A 92 13.21 6.93 -23.55
C LEU A 92 12.80 8.36 -23.17
N TYR A 93 12.72 9.27 -24.15
CA TYR A 93 12.23 10.62 -23.93
C TYR A 93 10.81 10.64 -23.33
N LEU A 94 9.88 9.86 -23.89
CA LEU A 94 8.51 9.79 -23.37
C LEU A 94 8.46 9.24 -21.93
N ALA A 95 9.30 8.24 -21.62
CA ALA A 95 9.43 7.71 -20.26
C ALA A 95 9.94 8.76 -19.26
N GLU A 96 10.93 9.56 -19.66
CA GLU A 96 11.45 10.67 -18.86
C GLU A 96 10.41 11.78 -18.70
N MET A 97 9.70 12.16 -19.78
CA MET A 97 8.66 13.19 -19.73
C MET A 97 7.47 12.76 -18.87
N TYR A 98 7.06 11.49 -18.92
CA TYR A 98 6.08 10.93 -17.99
C TYR A 98 6.54 11.12 -16.53
N SER A 99 7.80 10.83 -16.23
CA SER A 99 8.35 10.97 -14.88
C SER A 99 8.34 12.44 -14.41
N VAL A 100 8.62 13.38 -15.32
CA VAL A 100 8.54 14.82 -15.05
C VAL A 100 7.09 15.27 -14.83
N VAL A 101 6.13 14.77 -15.62
CA VAL A 101 4.70 15.04 -15.41
C VAL A 101 4.25 14.52 -14.04
N MET A 102 4.65 13.31 -13.67
CA MET A 102 4.33 12.74 -12.36
C MET A 102 4.97 13.53 -11.22
N LEU A 103 6.20 14.02 -11.38
CA LEU A 103 6.82 14.94 -10.44
C LEU A 103 6.03 16.25 -10.33
N GLY A 104 5.59 16.83 -11.45
CA GLY A 104 4.75 18.04 -11.46
C GLY A 104 3.44 17.85 -10.70
N LEU A 105 2.74 16.73 -10.95
CA LEU A 105 1.51 16.37 -10.24
C LEU A 105 1.76 16.18 -8.74
N SER A 106 2.84 15.47 -8.39
CA SER A 106 3.30 15.31 -7.00
C SER A 106 3.54 16.67 -6.33
N LEU A 107 4.25 17.60 -6.98
CA LEU A 107 4.50 18.93 -6.42
C LEU A 107 3.20 19.71 -6.18
N VAL A 108 2.20 19.62 -7.06
CA VAL A 108 0.89 20.25 -6.84
C VAL A 108 0.19 19.68 -5.59
N ILE A 109 0.27 18.37 -5.39
CA ILE A 109 -0.48 17.66 -4.35
C ILE A 109 0.24 17.73 -2.99
N VAL A 110 1.54 17.46 -2.94
CA VAL A 110 2.29 17.25 -1.69
C VAL A 110 3.34 18.31 -1.34
N SER A 111 3.45 19.41 -2.11
CA SER A 111 4.34 20.52 -1.72
C SER A 111 3.96 21.14 -0.39
N MET A 112 2.66 21.21 -0.10
CA MET A 112 2.09 21.67 1.18
C MET A 112 0.84 20.85 1.50
N PRO A 113 0.99 19.61 1.99
CA PRO A 113 -0.15 18.78 2.39
C PRO A 113 -0.80 19.37 3.65
N LEU A 114 -2.09 19.11 3.87
CA LEU A 114 -2.75 19.51 5.11
C LEU A 114 -2.07 18.87 6.32
N PRO A 115 -2.05 19.48 7.52
CA PRO A 115 -1.67 18.80 8.76
C PRO A 115 -2.62 17.63 9.05
N SER A 116 -2.23 16.73 9.96
CA SER A 116 -3.20 15.74 10.46
C SER A 116 -4.34 16.48 11.17
N ARG A 117 -5.58 16.06 10.90
CA ARG A 117 -6.78 16.67 11.49
C ARG A 117 -6.87 16.26 12.95
N LYS A 118 -7.36 17.18 13.79
CA LYS A 118 -7.68 16.85 15.19
C LYS A 118 -8.96 16.03 15.23
N THR A 119 -9.04 15.09 16.16
CA THR A 119 -10.28 14.38 16.50
C THR A 119 -11.43 15.34 16.67
N ARG A 120 -12.57 15.00 16.11
CA ARG A 120 -13.78 15.80 16.22
C ARG A 120 -14.96 14.93 16.69
N PRO A 121 -15.19 14.83 18.00
CA PRO A 121 -16.47 14.32 18.48
C PRO A 121 -17.53 15.35 18.05
N GLY A 122 -18.52 14.91 17.28
CA GLY A 122 -19.68 15.77 16.95
C GLY A 122 -20.36 16.27 18.24
N SER A 123 -21.31 17.19 18.10
CA SER A 123 -22.08 17.64 19.27
C SER A 123 -22.69 16.44 20.03
N PRO A 124 -22.89 16.52 21.36
CA PRO A 124 -23.44 15.40 22.13
C PRO A 124 -24.75 14.83 21.54
N ASP A 125 -25.57 15.70 20.95
CA ASP A 125 -26.87 15.36 20.36
C ASP A 125 -26.77 14.87 18.91
N TYR A 126 -25.65 15.13 18.21
CA TYR A 126 -25.43 14.65 16.85
C TYR A 126 -24.96 13.18 16.85
N ARG A 127 -25.93 12.27 16.79
CA ARG A 127 -25.72 10.82 16.68
C ARG A 127 -26.51 10.24 15.50
N PRO A 128 -26.07 10.50 14.26
CA PRO A 128 -26.72 9.96 13.07
C PRO A 128 -26.73 8.43 13.11
N THR A 129 -27.73 7.83 12.51
CA THR A 129 -27.78 6.37 12.35
C THR A 129 -26.73 5.89 11.37
N VAL A 130 -26.03 4.79 11.68
CA VAL A 130 -24.92 4.26 10.87
C VAL A 130 -25.15 2.79 10.52
N ASP A 131 -25.13 2.46 9.23
CA ASP A 131 -25.00 1.07 8.79
C ASP A 131 -23.54 0.72 8.55
N VAL A 132 -23.04 -0.31 9.22
CA VAL A 132 -21.66 -0.79 9.08
C VAL A 132 -21.65 -2.03 8.20
N PHE A 133 -21.15 -1.89 6.97
CA PHE A 133 -21.10 -2.96 5.97
C PHE A 133 -19.74 -3.65 5.96
N VAL A 134 -19.78 -4.98 6.09
CA VAL A 134 -18.63 -5.87 5.92
C VAL A 134 -18.92 -6.81 4.74
N PRO A 135 -18.49 -6.49 3.50
CA PRO A 135 -18.67 -7.37 2.36
C PRO A 135 -17.64 -8.50 2.38
N SER A 136 -18.10 -9.71 2.05
CA SER A 136 -17.28 -10.93 2.04
C SER A 136 -17.64 -11.82 0.85
N TYR A 137 -16.67 -12.64 0.41
CA TYR A 137 -16.84 -13.58 -0.70
C TYR A 137 -16.27 -14.98 -0.40
N ASN A 138 -15.03 -15.07 0.08
CA ASN A 138 -14.33 -16.33 0.33
C ASN A 138 -13.55 -16.37 1.65
N GLU A 139 -13.54 -15.28 2.40
CA GLU A 139 -12.83 -15.19 3.67
C GLU A 139 -13.43 -16.16 4.68
N ASP A 140 -12.57 -16.79 5.49
CA ASP A 140 -12.99 -17.77 6.49
C ASP A 140 -13.84 -17.18 7.62
N ALA A 141 -14.56 -18.05 8.34
CA ALA A 141 -15.47 -17.65 9.40
C ALA A 141 -14.72 -17.09 10.63
N GLU A 142 -13.48 -17.49 10.89
CA GLU A 142 -12.69 -17.04 12.05
C GLU A 142 -12.24 -15.58 11.88
N LEU A 143 -11.73 -15.24 10.69
CA LEU A 143 -11.38 -13.89 10.26
C LEU A 143 -12.62 -12.99 10.30
N LEU A 144 -13.75 -13.46 9.74
CA LEU A 144 -15.00 -12.71 9.79
C LEU A 144 -15.49 -12.51 11.22
N ALA A 145 -15.40 -13.53 12.09
CA ALA A 145 -15.78 -13.41 13.48
C ALA A 145 -14.98 -12.31 14.19
N ASN A 146 -13.67 -12.23 13.96
CA ASN A 146 -12.82 -11.20 14.54
C ASN A 146 -13.18 -9.79 14.06
N THR A 147 -13.40 -9.60 12.75
CA THR A 147 -13.76 -8.30 12.17
C THR A 147 -15.16 -7.84 12.60
N LEU A 148 -16.15 -8.74 12.57
CA LEU A 148 -17.51 -8.45 13.03
C LEU A 148 -17.57 -8.15 14.52
N ALA A 149 -16.82 -8.90 15.32
CA ALA A 149 -16.70 -8.65 16.75
C ALA A 149 -16.04 -7.29 17.06
N ALA A 150 -15.00 -6.91 16.31
CA ALA A 150 -14.39 -5.59 16.40
C ALA A 150 -15.37 -4.48 16.02
N ALA A 151 -16.13 -4.65 14.94
CA ALA A 151 -17.17 -3.70 14.52
C ALA A 151 -18.28 -3.54 15.57
N LYS A 152 -18.70 -4.64 16.22
CA LYS A 152 -19.71 -4.59 17.30
C LYS A 152 -19.20 -3.94 18.58
N ASN A 153 -17.88 -3.89 18.79
CA ASN A 153 -17.22 -3.27 19.95
C ASN A 153 -16.97 -1.76 19.79
N MET A 154 -17.34 -1.15 18.66
CA MET A 154 -17.14 0.28 18.46
C MET A 154 -17.90 1.13 19.49
N ASP A 155 -17.26 2.21 19.93
CA ASP A 155 -17.77 3.11 20.95
C ASP A 155 -18.82 4.07 20.33
N TYR A 156 -20.03 3.56 20.16
CA TYR A 156 -21.18 4.31 19.64
C TYR A 156 -22.47 3.80 20.30
N PRO A 157 -23.53 4.64 20.43
CA PRO A 157 -24.79 4.17 21.03
C PRO A 157 -25.34 2.96 20.25
N ALA A 158 -25.63 1.87 20.97
CA ALA A 158 -25.98 0.58 20.37
C ALA A 158 -27.28 0.62 19.53
N ASP A 159 -28.17 1.57 19.82
CA ASP A 159 -29.40 1.85 19.06
C ASP A 159 -29.16 2.70 17.80
N ARG A 160 -27.94 3.24 17.62
CA ARG A 160 -27.59 4.15 16.54
C ARG A 160 -26.71 3.56 15.46
N PHE A 161 -26.28 2.30 15.59
CA PHE A 161 -25.62 1.62 14.48
C PHE A 161 -26.00 0.16 14.35
N THR A 162 -25.99 -0.35 13.12
CA THR A 162 -26.24 -1.76 12.82
C THR A 162 -25.09 -2.32 11.99
N VAL A 163 -24.54 -3.46 12.41
CA VAL A 163 -23.48 -4.15 11.66
C VAL A 163 -24.11 -5.18 10.73
N TRP A 164 -23.67 -5.20 9.48
CA TRP A 164 -24.14 -6.08 8.42
C TRP A 164 -22.97 -6.88 7.83
N LEU A 165 -23.11 -8.20 7.79
CA LEU A 165 -22.28 -9.06 6.95
C LEU A 165 -22.97 -9.22 5.60
N LEU A 166 -22.32 -8.78 4.52
CA LEU A 166 -22.83 -8.90 3.15
C LEU A 166 -22.08 -10.04 2.44
N ASP A 167 -22.70 -11.22 2.31
CA ASP A 167 -22.03 -12.44 1.85
C ASP A 167 -22.38 -12.81 0.40
N ASP A 168 -21.42 -12.61 -0.51
CA ASP A 168 -21.49 -13.07 -1.91
C ASP A 168 -21.05 -14.53 -2.08
N GLY A 169 -20.41 -15.13 -1.06
CA GLY A 169 -19.97 -16.52 -1.04
C GLY A 169 -21.13 -17.49 -0.86
N GLY A 170 -22.14 -17.12 -0.07
CA GLY A 170 -23.36 -17.87 0.20
C GLY A 170 -24.57 -17.51 -0.68
N SER A 171 -24.38 -16.83 -1.81
CA SER A 171 -25.48 -16.38 -2.67
C SER A 171 -26.33 -17.51 -3.23
N VAL A 172 -27.60 -17.23 -3.56
CA VAL A 172 -28.53 -18.22 -4.13
C VAL A 172 -27.95 -18.82 -5.41
N GLN A 173 -27.37 -18.00 -6.28
CA GLN A 173 -26.66 -18.44 -7.47
C GLN A 173 -25.57 -19.48 -7.18
N LYS A 174 -24.74 -19.28 -6.14
CA LYS A 174 -23.67 -20.22 -5.79
C LYS A 174 -24.20 -21.51 -5.17
N ARG A 175 -25.21 -21.41 -4.30
CA ARG A 175 -25.85 -22.59 -3.68
C ARG A 175 -26.59 -23.46 -4.70
N ASN A 176 -27.03 -22.87 -5.81
CA ASN A 176 -27.66 -23.57 -6.93
C ASN A 176 -26.67 -23.82 -8.10
N ALA A 177 -25.36 -23.75 -7.89
CA ALA A 177 -24.38 -24.03 -8.92
C ALA A 177 -24.48 -25.47 -9.43
N SER A 178 -24.24 -25.70 -10.73
CA SER A 178 -24.28 -27.04 -11.34
C SER A 178 -23.21 -27.98 -10.77
N ASN A 179 -22.10 -27.42 -10.26
CA ASN A 179 -21.09 -28.18 -9.56
C ASN A 179 -21.55 -28.42 -8.11
N ILE A 180 -21.89 -29.67 -7.80
CA ILE A 180 -22.40 -30.09 -6.48
C ILE A 180 -21.44 -29.72 -5.34
N VAL A 181 -20.12 -29.80 -5.57
CA VAL A 181 -19.12 -29.48 -4.54
C VAL A 181 -19.15 -28.00 -4.19
N GLU A 182 -19.24 -27.13 -5.20
CA GLU A 182 -19.34 -25.68 -5.02
C GLU A 182 -20.68 -25.28 -4.36
N ALA A 183 -21.78 -25.90 -4.81
CA ALA A 183 -23.11 -25.69 -4.25
C ALA A 183 -23.18 -26.05 -2.75
N GLN A 184 -22.67 -27.23 -2.38
CA GLN A 184 -22.61 -27.67 -0.98
C GLN A 184 -21.68 -26.80 -0.13
N ALA A 185 -20.54 -26.36 -0.67
CA ALA A 185 -19.63 -25.46 0.02
C ALA A 185 -20.30 -24.10 0.30
N ALA A 186 -21.01 -23.54 -0.69
CA ALA A 186 -21.76 -22.30 -0.53
C ALA A 186 -22.93 -22.44 0.46
N GLN A 187 -23.64 -23.57 0.47
CA GLN A 187 -24.71 -23.85 1.43
C GLN A 187 -24.17 -23.92 2.87
N ARG A 188 -23.07 -24.67 3.09
CA ARG A 188 -22.42 -24.74 4.40
C ARG A 188 -21.97 -23.38 4.90
N ARG A 189 -21.31 -22.58 4.03
CA ARG A 189 -20.91 -21.21 4.35
C ARG A 189 -22.11 -20.36 4.76
N HIS A 190 -23.20 -20.42 4.02
CA HIS A 190 -24.40 -19.64 4.34
C HIS A 190 -24.95 -19.96 5.74
N GLU A 191 -25.06 -21.25 6.08
CA GLU A 191 -25.55 -21.68 7.39
C GLU A 191 -24.60 -21.28 8.51
N GLU A 192 -23.29 -21.50 8.32
CA GLU A 192 -22.24 -21.16 9.27
C GLU A 192 -22.20 -19.66 9.56
N LEU A 193 -22.13 -18.83 8.51
CA LEU A 193 -22.03 -17.38 8.67
C LEU A 193 -23.32 -16.75 9.17
N LYS A 194 -24.48 -17.31 8.82
CA LYS A 194 -25.77 -16.86 9.37
C LYS A 194 -25.81 -17.12 10.88
N LYS A 195 -25.42 -18.31 11.32
CA LYS A 195 -25.32 -18.64 12.75
C LYS A 195 -24.32 -17.75 13.47
N LEU A 196 -23.14 -17.53 12.88
CA LEU A 196 -22.13 -16.60 13.42
C LEU A 196 -22.71 -15.19 13.62
N CYS A 197 -23.45 -14.68 12.65
CA CYS A 197 -24.08 -13.36 12.73
C CYS A 197 -25.16 -13.29 13.81
N GLU A 198 -25.98 -14.34 13.94
CA GLU A 198 -27.00 -14.45 14.99
C GLU A 198 -26.36 -14.43 16.40
N GLU A 199 -25.27 -15.16 16.60
CA GLU A 199 -24.56 -15.19 17.90
C GLU A 199 -23.84 -13.87 18.23
N LEU A 200 -23.43 -13.08 17.24
CA LEU A 200 -22.75 -11.78 17.41
C LEU A 200 -23.70 -10.56 17.40
N ASP A 201 -25.00 -10.77 17.22
CA ASP A 201 -25.99 -9.69 17.01
C ASP A 201 -25.62 -8.78 15.83
N VAL A 202 -25.37 -9.44 14.69
CA VAL A 202 -25.03 -8.87 13.37
C VAL A 202 -26.11 -9.29 12.37
N ARG A 203 -26.43 -8.40 11.43
CA ARG A 203 -27.36 -8.72 10.34
C ARG A 203 -26.64 -9.46 9.21
N TYR A 204 -27.04 -10.69 8.94
CA TYR A 204 -26.58 -11.43 7.76
C TYR A 204 -27.43 -11.07 6.54
N LEU A 205 -26.80 -10.73 5.42
CA LEU A 205 -27.46 -10.49 4.15
C LEU A 205 -26.72 -11.17 2.99
N THR A 206 -27.47 -11.78 2.09
CA THR A 206 -26.98 -12.29 0.81
C THR A 206 -27.95 -11.88 -0.32
N ARG A 207 -27.69 -12.32 -1.55
CA ARG A 207 -28.47 -11.94 -2.73
C ARG A 207 -28.70 -13.08 -3.71
N GLU A 208 -29.61 -12.84 -4.65
CA GLU A 208 -29.98 -13.80 -5.70
C GLU A 208 -28.84 -14.11 -6.67
N ARG A 209 -28.17 -13.06 -7.18
CA ARG A 209 -27.11 -13.19 -8.20
C ARG A 209 -25.90 -12.30 -7.88
N ASN A 210 -24.72 -12.79 -8.20
CA ASN A 210 -23.45 -12.08 -8.01
C ASN A 210 -23.16 -11.18 -9.22
N VAL A 211 -23.80 -10.01 -9.26
CA VAL A 211 -23.60 -8.99 -10.31
C VAL A 211 -22.78 -7.83 -9.76
N HIS A 212 -21.81 -7.31 -10.53
CA HIS A 212 -20.92 -6.21 -10.12
C HIS A 212 -20.10 -6.44 -8.84
N ALA A 213 -19.79 -7.70 -8.50
CA ALA A 213 -18.93 -8.07 -7.37
C ALA A 213 -19.25 -7.28 -6.07
N LYS A 214 -18.23 -6.73 -5.41
CA LYS A 214 -18.35 -5.96 -4.16
C LYS A 214 -19.28 -4.75 -4.29
N ALA A 215 -19.22 -3.98 -5.38
CA ALA A 215 -20.10 -2.83 -5.59
C ALA A 215 -21.58 -3.24 -5.57
N GLY A 216 -21.93 -4.31 -6.28
CA GLY A 216 -23.29 -4.84 -6.29
C GLY A 216 -23.72 -5.43 -4.95
N ASN A 217 -22.78 -5.99 -4.18
CA ASN A 217 -23.06 -6.49 -2.84
C ASN A 217 -23.35 -5.33 -1.87
N LEU A 218 -22.56 -4.26 -1.91
CA LEU A 218 -22.80 -3.03 -1.16
C LEU A 218 -24.14 -2.38 -1.54
N ASN A 219 -24.48 -2.33 -2.83
CA ASN A 219 -25.78 -1.81 -3.29
C ASN A 219 -26.96 -2.66 -2.80
N ASN A 220 -26.79 -3.99 -2.73
CA ASN A 220 -27.79 -4.86 -2.11
C ASN A 220 -27.96 -4.54 -0.62
N GLY A 221 -26.87 -4.27 0.10
CA GLY A 221 -26.90 -3.76 1.47
C GLY A 221 -27.67 -2.44 1.60
N LEU A 222 -27.37 -1.46 0.73
CA LEU A 222 -28.06 -0.17 0.72
C LEU A 222 -29.58 -0.32 0.56
N ALA A 223 -30.05 -1.28 -0.25
CA ALA A 223 -31.46 -1.52 -0.48
C ALA A 223 -32.21 -2.12 0.73
N HIS A 224 -31.48 -2.73 1.68
CA HIS A 224 -32.06 -3.43 2.83
C HIS A 224 -31.81 -2.72 4.17
N SER A 225 -31.14 -1.58 4.15
CA SER A 225 -30.75 -0.84 5.36
C SER A 225 -31.09 0.65 5.23
N THR A 226 -31.17 1.37 6.36
CA THR A 226 -31.81 2.70 6.42
C THR A 226 -30.98 3.77 7.12
N GLY A 227 -29.76 3.46 7.60
CA GLY A 227 -28.92 4.40 8.32
C GLY A 227 -28.50 5.60 7.46
N GLU A 228 -28.47 6.79 8.05
CA GLU A 228 -28.09 8.05 7.38
C GLU A 228 -26.66 8.01 6.82
N LEU A 229 -25.77 7.32 7.53
CA LEU A 229 -24.38 7.09 7.13
C LEU A 229 -24.12 5.60 6.88
N VAL A 230 -23.15 5.32 6.01
CA VAL A 230 -22.72 3.97 5.63
C VAL A 230 -21.23 3.86 5.85
N THR A 231 -20.83 2.99 6.78
CA THR A 231 -19.43 2.65 7.00
C THR A 231 -19.09 1.38 6.23
N VAL A 232 -17.93 1.34 5.58
CA VAL A 232 -17.48 0.15 4.84
C VAL A 232 -16.15 -0.34 5.38
N PHE A 233 -16.11 -1.62 5.78
CA PHE A 233 -14.89 -2.34 6.13
C PHE A 233 -14.76 -3.58 5.26
N ASP A 234 -13.62 -3.79 4.62
CA ASP A 234 -13.29 -5.09 4.04
C ASP A 234 -13.28 -6.17 5.14
N ALA A 235 -13.55 -7.42 4.75
CA ALA A 235 -13.61 -8.55 5.66
C ALA A 235 -12.35 -8.69 6.53
N ASP A 236 -11.17 -8.33 6.00
CA ASP A 236 -9.88 -8.37 6.69
C ASP A 236 -9.49 -7.06 7.40
N HIS A 237 -10.38 -6.06 7.47
CA HIS A 237 -10.12 -4.77 8.11
C HIS A 237 -10.93 -4.62 9.41
N ALA A 238 -10.37 -5.10 10.52
CA ALA A 238 -10.99 -4.97 11.84
C ALA A 238 -10.88 -3.52 12.36
N PRO A 239 -11.99 -2.83 12.69
CA PRO A 239 -11.94 -1.45 13.17
C PRO A 239 -11.48 -1.32 14.62
N ALA A 240 -10.88 -0.17 14.93
CA ALA A 240 -10.68 0.28 16.30
C ALA A 240 -11.99 0.75 16.92
N ARG A 241 -12.05 0.72 18.25
CA ARG A 241 -13.26 1.11 18.99
C ARG A 241 -13.66 2.56 18.75
N ASP A 242 -12.67 3.43 18.63
CA ASP A 242 -12.86 4.86 18.43
C ASP A 242 -13.17 5.25 16.96
N PHE A 243 -13.31 4.30 16.04
CA PHE A 243 -13.53 4.59 14.61
C PHE A 243 -14.70 5.55 14.36
N LEU A 244 -15.88 5.27 14.90
CA LEU A 244 -17.06 6.13 14.68
C LEU A 244 -16.91 7.48 15.39
N LEU A 245 -16.36 7.51 16.60
CA LEU A 245 -16.12 8.75 17.35
C LEU A 245 -15.18 9.71 16.60
N GLU A 246 -14.21 9.16 15.88
CA GLU A 246 -13.21 9.90 15.13
C GLU A 246 -13.68 10.34 13.73
N THR A 247 -14.83 9.84 13.24
CA THR A 247 -15.26 10.02 11.85
C THR A 247 -16.63 10.67 11.68
N VAL A 248 -17.64 10.28 12.46
CA VAL A 248 -19.03 10.71 12.21
C VAL A 248 -19.25 12.21 12.44
N GLY A 249 -18.51 12.81 13.37
CA GLY A 249 -18.67 14.22 13.75
C GLY A 249 -18.40 15.22 12.62
N TYR A 250 -17.69 14.81 11.56
CA TYR A 250 -17.42 15.67 10.42
C TYR A 250 -18.65 15.91 9.52
N PHE A 251 -19.62 14.98 9.51
CA PHE A 251 -20.84 15.11 8.70
C PHE A 251 -21.80 16.17 9.23
N GLU A 252 -21.62 16.61 10.47
CA GLU A 252 -22.38 17.70 11.10
C GLU A 252 -22.03 19.07 10.49
N GLU A 253 -20.76 19.28 10.12
CA GLU A 253 -20.29 20.60 9.66
C GLU A 253 -20.67 20.93 8.23
N ASP A 254 -20.59 19.92 7.36
CA ASP A 254 -20.75 20.08 5.93
C ASP A 254 -21.84 19.12 5.44
N PRO A 255 -23.06 19.63 5.19
CA PRO A 255 -24.13 18.86 4.58
C PRO A 255 -23.75 18.26 3.23
N ARG A 256 -22.77 18.84 2.53
CA ARG A 256 -22.22 18.35 1.26
C ARG A 256 -21.01 17.43 1.43
N LEU A 257 -20.65 17.03 2.65
CA LEU A 257 -19.66 15.99 2.88
C LEU A 257 -20.26 14.62 2.55
N PHE A 258 -19.69 13.93 1.57
CA PHE A 258 -20.08 12.55 1.26
C PHE A 258 -19.12 11.51 1.85
N LEU A 259 -17.87 11.87 2.17
CA LEU A 259 -16.84 10.91 2.51
C LEU A 259 -15.93 11.41 3.64
N VAL A 260 -15.74 10.55 4.63
CA VAL A 260 -14.62 10.61 5.57
C VAL A 260 -13.79 9.34 5.35
N GLN A 261 -12.61 9.50 4.76
CA GLN A 261 -11.66 8.39 4.52
C GLN A 261 -10.61 8.35 5.64
N THR A 262 -10.30 7.15 6.15
CA THR A 262 -9.19 6.90 7.09
C THR A 262 -8.07 6.09 6.41
N PRO A 263 -6.86 5.99 6.98
CA PRO A 263 -5.75 5.23 6.44
C PRO A 263 -6.07 3.73 6.42
N HIS A 264 -5.53 3.00 5.46
CA HIS A 264 -5.38 1.55 5.60
C HIS A 264 -4.08 1.25 6.34
N PHE A 265 -4.21 0.76 7.56
CA PHE A 265 -3.10 0.27 8.37
C PHE A 265 -3.11 -1.25 8.36
N PHE A 266 -1.94 -1.88 8.22
CA PHE A 266 -1.82 -3.32 8.15
C PHE A 266 -0.95 -3.84 9.28
N VAL A 267 -1.39 -4.91 9.94
CA VAL A 267 -0.66 -5.49 11.07
C VAL A 267 0.50 -6.37 10.63
N ASN A 268 0.43 -6.95 9.42
CA ASN A 268 1.45 -7.80 8.83
C ASN A 268 2.20 -7.10 7.68
N PRO A 269 3.46 -7.47 7.43
CA PRO A 269 4.23 -6.98 6.30
C PRO A 269 3.66 -7.44 4.96
N ASP A 270 3.82 -6.61 3.94
CA ASP A 270 3.71 -7.11 2.57
C ASP A 270 4.90 -8.04 2.22
N PRO A 271 4.81 -8.83 1.14
CA PRO A 271 5.86 -9.79 0.80
C PRO A 271 7.24 -9.17 0.58
N ILE A 272 7.32 -7.93 0.09
CA ILE A 272 8.58 -7.23 -0.14
C ILE A 272 9.22 -6.94 1.23
N GLU A 273 8.47 -6.34 2.15
CA GLU A 273 8.94 -6.03 3.50
C GLU A 273 9.36 -7.28 4.28
N ARG A 274 8.55 -8.34 4.22
CA ARG A 274 8.84 -9.61 4.88
C ARG A 274 10.13 -10.23 4.35
N ASN A 275 10.25 -10.35 3.04
CA ASN A 275 11.37 -11.06 2.41
C ASN A 275 12.68 -10.28 2.57
N LEU A 276 12.60 -8.95 2.59
CA LEU A 276 13.73 -8.05 2.84
C LEU A 276 14.04 -7.84 4.34
N ARG A 277 13.14 -8.23 5.24
CA ARG A 277 13.21 -8.00 6.70
C ARG A 277 13.25 -6.53 7.09
N THR A 278 12.41 -5.71 6.47
CA THR A 278 12.41 -4.25 6.65
C THR A 278 11.22 -3.70 7.45
N PHE A 279 10.17 -4.51 7.67
CA PHE A 279 8.90 -4.06 8.26
C PHE A 279 9.04 -3.28 9.57
N GLU A 280 9.84 -3.74 10.54
CA GLU A 280 9.92 -3.08 11.86
C GLU A 280 10.51 -1.66 11.83
N THR A 281 11.19 -1.28 10.74
CA THR A 281 12.00 -0.06 10.70
C THR A 281 11.71 0.85 9.52
N MET A 282 11.44 0.29 8.36
CA MET A 282 11.16 1.02 7.14
C MET A 282 9.64 1.19 7.00
N PRO A 283 9.12 2.37 6.67
CA PRO A 283 7.69 2.56 6.40
C PRO A 283 7.21 1.67 5.23
N SER A 284 5.99 1.15 5.35
CA SER A 284 5.36 0.31 4.33
C SER A 284 4.98 1.10 3.07
N GLU A 285 4.70 0.39 1.97
CA GLU A 285 4.35 1.03 0.71
C GLU A 285 3.16 1.99 0.84
N ASN A 286 2.11 1.51 1.51
CA ASN A 286 0.84 2.22 1.74
C ASN A 286 1.04 3.47 2.62
N GLU A 287 2.08 3.54 3.47
CA GLU A 287 2.32 4.72 4.31
C GLU A 287 2.69 5.97 3.50
N MET A 288 3.29 5.82 2.32
CA MET A 288 3.51 6.95 1.43
C MET A 288 2.18 7.54 0.94
N PHE A 289 1.23 6.68 0.56
CA PHE A 289 -0.07 7.13 0.07
C PHE A 289 -0.93 7.70 1.20
N TYR A 290 -1.14 6.91 2.26
CA TYR A 290 -2.02 7.29 3.36
C TYR A 290 -1.40 8.33 4.32
N GLY A 291 -0.08 8.36 4.48
CA GLY A 291 0.56 9.28 5.41
C GLY A 291 0.74 10.70 4.88
N ILE A 292 0.89 10.89 3.57
CA ILE A 292 1.14 12.23 3.01
C ILE A 292 0.41 12.54 1.71
N ILE A 293 0.25 11.57 0.78
CA ILE A 293 -0.42 11.85 -0.50
C ILE A 293 -1.91 12.14 -0.25
N GLN A 294 -2.62 11.32 0.51
CA GLN A 294 -4.04 11.54 0.83
C GLN A 294 -4.29 12.90 1.51
N ARG A 295 -3.40 13.35 2.40
CA ARG A 295 -3.45 14.70 2.99
C ARG A 295 -3.21 15.81 1.98
N GLY A 296 -2.41 15.54 0.95
CA GLY A 296 -2.22 16.43 -0.20
C GLY A 296 -3.43 16.46 -1.12
N LEU A 297 -4.12 15.33 -1.31
CA LEU A 297 -5.36 15.23 -2.08
C LEU A 297 -6.52 15.95 -1.35
N ASP A 298 -6.64 15.75 -0.04
CA ASP A 298 -7.65 16.37 0.84
C ASP A 298 -7.62 17.91 0.75
N LYS A 299 -6.41 18.50 0.69
CA LYS A 299 -6.22 19.95 0.45
C LYS A 299 -7.03 20.48 -0.74
N TRP A 300 -7.17 19.68 -1.77
CA TRP A 300 -7.80 20.03 -3.03
C TRP A 300 -9.20 19.45 -3.18
N ASN A 301 -9.83 18.98 -2.08
CA ASN A 301 -11.11 18.27 -2.09
C ASN A 301 -11.09 17.06 -3.04
N GLY A 302 -9.97 16.34 -3.04
CA GLY A 302 -9.69 15.22 -3.93
C GLY A 302 -9.40 13.90 -3.20
N ALA A 303 -9.63 13.84 -1.88
CA ALA A 303 -9.52 12.60 -1.12
C ALA A 303 -10.64 11.65 -1.56
N PHE A 304 -10.29 10.49 -2.11
CA PHE A 304 -11.28 9.58 -2.68
C PHE A 304 -11.45 8.33 -1.82
N PHE A 305 -12.60 7.66 -2.00
CA PHE A 305 -12.95 6.43 -1.31
C PHE A 305 -12.01 5.30 -1.76
N CYS A 306 -11.35 4.65 -0.80
CA CYS A 306 -10.41 3.55 -1.01
C CYS A 306 -11.02 2.17 -0.74
N GLY A 307 -12.35 2.04 -0.85
CA GLY A 307 -13.06 0.76 -0.76
C GLY A 307 -13.32 0.26 0.65
N SER A 308 -12.62 0.78 1.65
CA SER A 308 -12.72 0.36 3.05
C SER A 308 -12.19 1.46 3.98
N ALA A 309 -12.47 1.33 5.28
CA ALA A 309 -12.04 2.27 6.31
C ALA A 309 -12.58 3.69 6.04
N ALA A 310 -13.87 3.76 5.71
CA ALA A 310 -14.50 5.01 5.34
C ALA A 310 -15.96 5.04 5.79
N VAL A 311 -16.43 6.26 6.08
CA VAL A 311 -17.83 6.57 6.30
C VAL A 311 -18.33 7.39 5.12
N LEU A 312 -19.49 7.02 4.59
CA LEU A 312 -20.13 7.66 3.45
C LEU A 312 -21.52 8.18 3.81
N ARG A 313 -21.93 9.30 3.23
CA ARG A 313 -23.31 9.79 3.35
C ARG A 313 -24.23 9.00 2.42
N ARG A 314 -25.31 8.42 2.95
CA ARG A 314 -26.27 7.65 2.14
C ARG A 314 -26.94 8.50 1.06
N GLU A 315 -27.39 9.70 1.42
CA GLU A 315 -28.00 10.65 0.49
C GLU A 315 -27.10 10.91 -0.73
N ALA A 316 -25.80 11.07 -0.51
CA ALA A 316 -24.86 11.25 -1.61
C ALA A 316 -24.80 10.01 -2.51
N LEU A 317 -24.79 8.81 -1.95
CA LEU A 317 -24.81 7.57 -2.73
C LEU A 317 -26.09 7.43 -3.59
N GLN A 318 -27.22 8.02 -3.16
CA GLN A 318 -28.45 8.02 -3.96
C GLN A 318 -28.30 8.84 -5.26
N ASP A 319 -27.50 9.94 -5.25
CA ASP A 319 -27.21 10.74 -6.45
C ASP A 319 -26.47 9.96 -7.55
N THR A 320 -25.83 8.84 -7.19
CA THR A 320 -25.12 7.94 -8.10
C THR A 320 -25.79 6.59 -8.28
N GLU A 321 -27.01 6.42 -7.78
CA GLU A 321 -27.72 5.13 -7.78
C GLU A 321 -26.93 4.01 -7.06
N GLY A 322 -26.21 4.40 -5.99
CA GLY A 322 -25.33 3.55 -5.20
C GLY A 322 -23.86 3.62 -5.63
N PHE A 323 -23.13 2.55 -5.35
CA PHE A 323 -21.73 2.31 -5.73
C PHE A 323 -21.64 1.91 -7.21
N SER A 324 -20.66 2.48 -7.93
CA SER A 324 -20.45 2.27 -9.35
C SER A 324 -19.88 0.88 -9.66
N GLY A 325 -20.47 0.15 -10.62
CA GLY A 325 -20.03 -1.21 -10.98
C GLY A 325 -19.29 -1.35 -12.32
N VAL A 326 -18.82 -0.25 -12.92
CA VAL A 326 -18.24 -0.25 -14.28
C VAL A 326 -16.75 -0.58 -14.26
N SER A 327 -15.98 0.11 -13.42
CA SER A 327 -14.59 -0.23 -13.14
C SER A 327 -14.49 -1.34 -12.09
N ILE A 328 -13.44 -2.16 -12.15
CA ILE A 328 -13.11 -3.11 -11.07
C ILE A 328 -12.59 -2.43 -9.79
N THR A 329 -12.36 -1.10 -9.84
CA THR A 329 -12.11 -0.23 -8.68
C THR A 329 -13.33 0.67 -8.49
N GLU A 330 -14.41 0.08 -7.97
CA GLU A 330 -15.71 0.74 -7.76
C GLU A 330 -15.63 1.96 -6.87
N ASP A 331 -14.68 1.92 -5.95
CA ASP A 331 -14.49 2.85 -4.85
C ASP A 331 -14.07 4.24 -5.35
N CYS A 332 -12.94 4.31 -6.04
CA CYS A 332 -12.41 5.53 -6.63
C CYS A 332 -13.36 6.05 -7.73
N GLU A 333 -14.00 5.15 -8.48
CA GLU A 333 -14.98 5.52 -9.51
C GLU A 333 -16.22 6.19 -8.92
N THR A 334 -16.75 5.66 -7.80
CA THR A 334 -17.88 6.25 -7.08
C THR A 334 -17.52 7.63 -6.53
N ALA A 335 -16.35 7.75 -5.90
CA ALA A 335 -15.87 9.04 -5.40
C ALA A 335 -15.70 10.08 -6.52
N LEU A 336 -15.17 9.69 -7.68
CA LEU A 336 -15.06 10.55 -8.86
C LEU A 336 -16.43 11.05 -9.32
N ALA A 337 -17.42 10.16 -9.30
CA ALA A 337 -18.79 10.51 -9.68
C ALA A 337 -19.45 11.49 -8.71
N LEU A 338 -19.22 11.33 -7.40
CA LEU A 338 -19.76 12.20 -6.36
C LEU A 338 -19.08 13.58 -6.33
N HIS A 339 -17.74 13.62 -6.41
CA HIS A 339 -17.03 14.89 -6.57
C HIS A 339 -17.48 15.65 -7.82
N SER A 340 -17.75 14.96 -8.93
CA SER A 340 -18.25 15.61 -10.16
C SER A 340 -19.67 16.17 -10.03
N ARG A 341 -20.41 15.80 -8.98
CA ARG A 341 -21.72 16.35 -8.60
C ARG A 341 -21.62 17.41 -7.50
N GLY A 342 -20.40 17.83 -7.13
CA GLY A 342 -20.16 18.88 -6.14
C GLY A 342 -20.29 18.40 -4.69
N TRP A 343 -20.16 17.10 -4.42
CA TRP A 343 -19.98 16.61 -3.05
C TRP A 343 -18.52 16.80 -2.61
N ASN A 344 -18.29 16.89 -1.31
CA ASN A 344 -16.98 17.10 -0.69
C ASN A 344 -16.50 15.84 0.04
N SER A 345 -15.19 15.73 0.19
CA SER A 345 -14.53 14.66 0.95
C SER A 345 -13.55 15.24 1.95
N ILE A 346 -13.26 14.46 2.99
CA ILE A 346 -12.13 14.71 3.88
C ILE A 346 -11.32 13.44 4.14
N TYR A 347 -10.09 13.64 4.60
CA TYR A 347 -9.21 12.58 5.03
C TYR A 347 -8.76 12.77 6.49
N VAL A 348 -8.93 11.74 7.32
CA VAL A 348 -8.48 11.70 8.71
C VAL A 348 -7.24 10.81 8.80
N ASP A 349 -6.05 11.39 8.96
CA ASP A 349 -4.77 10.65 9.05
C ASP A 349 -4.55 10.04 10.44
N LYS A 350 -5.44 9.11 10.82
CA LYS A 350 -5.35 8.30 12.05
C LYS A 350 -5.68 6.84 11.71
N PRO A 351 -4.77 5.87 11.96
CA PRO A 351 -5.05 4.46 11.68
C PRO A 351 -6.18 3.98 12.59
N LEU A 352 -7.36 3.74 12.02
CA LEU A 352 -8.58 3.34 12.76
C LEU A 352 -9.09 1.95 12.33
N ILE A 353 -8.32 1.24 11.51
CA ILE A 353 -8.52 -0.17 11.20
C ILE A 353 -7.19 -0.91 11.27
N ALA A 354 -7.24 -2.22 11.46
CA ALA A 354 -6.13 -3.15 11.32
C ALA A 354 -6.45 -4.17 10.22
N GLY A 355 -5.80 -4.00 9.08
CA GLY A 355 -5.94 -4.83 7.89
C GLY A 355 -4.90 -5.94 7.77
N LEU A 356 -5.10 -6.84 6.80
CA LEU A 356 -4.11 -7.83 6.38
C LEU A 356 -3.57 -7.57 4.97
N GLN A 357 -2.24 -7.60 4.81
CA GLN A 357 -1.57 -7.61 3.51
C GLN A 357 -1.52 -9.02 2.91
N PRO A 358 -1.47 -9.16 1.57
CA PRO A 358 -1.30 -10.44 0.91
C PRO A 358 -0.07 -11.21 1.42
N ALA A 359 -0.24 -12.49 1.73
CA ALA A 359 0.84 -13.29 2.31
C ALA A 359 1.88 -13.77 1.29
N THR A 360 1.50 -13.94 0.03
CA THR A 360 2.41 -14.41 -1.04
C THR A 360 2.72 -13.29 -2.02
N PHE A 361 3.92 -13.34 -2.61
CA PHE A 361 4.33 -12.42 -3.66
C PHE A 361 3.37 -12.47 -4.87
N ALA A 362 2.86 -13.65 -5.22
CA ALA A 362 1.90 -13.80 -6.30
C ALA A 362 0.56 -13.12 -5.99
N SER A 363 0.01 -13.30 -4.78
CA SER A 363 -1.22 -12.64 -4.35
C SER A 363 -1.05 -11.12 -4.23
N PHE A 364 0.13 -10.64 -3.82
CA PHE A 364 0.47 -9.22 -3.86
C PHE A 364 0.44 -8.67 -5.29
N ILE A 365 1.12 -9.32 -6.24
CA ILE A 365 1.09 -8.92 -7.66
C ILE A 365 -0.34 -8.98 -8.23
N GLY A 366 -1.12 -10.01 -7.88
CA GLY A 366 -2.52 -10.14 -8.29
C GLY A 366 -3.38 -8.97 -7.81
N GLN A 367 -3.22 -8.54 -6.56
CA GLN A 367 -3.92 -7.39 -6.00
C GLN A 367 -3.54 -6.09 -6.73
N ARG A 368 -2.24 -5.81 -6.89
CA ARG A 368 -1.76 -4.59 -7.56
C ARG A 368 -2.11 -4.54 -9.04
N SER A 369 -2.15 -5.69 -9.70
CA SER A 369 -2.62 -5.83 -11.08
C SER A 369 -4.09 -5.38 -11.21
N ARG A 370 -4.97 -5.78 -10.28
CA ARG A 370 -6.37 -5.32 -10.28
C ARG A 370 -6.47 -3.80 -10.09
N TRP A 371 -5.68 -3.23 -9.20
CA TRP A 371 -5.69 -1.77 -8.98
C TRP A 371 -5.20 -1.02 -10.22
N ALA A 372 -4.13 -1.49 -10.86
CA ALA A 372 -3.63 -0.92 -12.10
C ALA A 372 -4.68 -0.97 -13.21
N GLN A 373 -5.33 -2.13 -13.39
CA GLN A 373 -6.36 -2.33 -14.40
C GLN A 373 -7.59 -1.43 -14.17
N GLY A 374 -8.09 -1.35 -12.92
CA GLY A 374 -9.26 -0.51 -12.60
C GLY A 374 -8.98 0.98 -12.71
N MET A 375 -7.79 1.44 -12.33
CA MET A 375 -7.38 2.84 -12.50
C MET A 375 -7.21 3.21 -13.97
N MET A 376 -6.76 2.26 -14.80
CA MET A 376 -6.75 2.43 -16.26
C MET A 376 -8.15 2.46 -16.86
N GLN A 377 -9.09 1.63 -16.37
CA GLN A 377 -10.50 1.71 -16.77
C GLN A 377 -11.10 3.08 -16.42
N ILE A 378 -10.81 3.63 -15.22
CA ILE A 378 -11.25 4.97 -14.84
C ILE A 378 -10.66 6.03 -15.79
N LEU A 379 -9.36 5.95 -16.09
CA LEU A 379 -8.71 6.89 -17.02
C LEU A 379 -9.38 6.88 -18.40
N ILE A 380 -9.70 5.70 -18.94
CA ILE A 380 -10.27 5.52 -20.27
C ILE A 380 -11.77 5.86 -20.30
N PHE A 381 -12.57 5.29 -19.41
CA PHE A 381 -14.04 5.42 -19.43
C PHE A 381 -14.55 6.72 -18.81
N ARG A 382 -13.86 7.26 -17.80
CA ARG A 382 -14.33 8.43 -17.05
C ARG A 382 -13.57 9.71 -17.37
N GLN A 383 -12.42 9.59 -18.02
CA GLN A 383 -11.59 10.70 -18.50
C GLN A 383 -11.53 11.88 -17.51
N PRO A 384 -10.96 11.68 -16.30
CA PRO A 384 -11.07 12.65 -15.19
C PRO A 384 -10.67 14.07 -15.58
N LEU A 385 -9.67 14.24 -16.45
CA LEU A 385 -9.20 15.53 -16.95
C LEU A 385 -10.30 16.38 -17.63
N PHE A 386 -11.24 15.74 -18.32
CA PHE A 386 -12.29 16.41 -19.09
C PHE A 386 -13.67 16.33 -18.43
N ARG A 387 -13.77 15.66 -17.27
CA ARG A 387 -15.04 15.48 -16.56
C ARG A 387 -15.59 16.82 -16.07
N ARG A 388 -16.86 17.09 -16.43
CA ARG A 388 -17.60 18.28 -15.97
C ARG A 388 -17.90 18.17 -14.47
N GLY A 389 -18.04 19.31 -13.81
CA GLY A 389 -18.33 19.40 -12.37
C GLY A 389 -17.13 19.22 -11.43
N LEU A 390 -16.00 18.68 -11.91
CA LEU A 390 -14.74 18.71 -11.18
C LEU A 390 -14.03 20.06 -11.33
N SER A 391 -13.49 20.57 -10.23
CA SER A 391 -12.54 21.69 -10.27
C SER A 391 -11.24 21.27 -10.95
N PHE A 392 -10.47 22.25 -11.45
CA PHE A 392 -9.18 21.97 -12.09
C PHE A 392 -8.22 21.18 -11.18
N THR A 393 -8.16 21.51 -9.90
CA THR A 393 -7.29 20.82 -8.94
C THR A 393 -7.77 19.40 -8.63
N GLN A 394 -9.09 19.17 -8.53
CA GLN A 394 -9.63 17.81 -8.41
C GLN A 394 -9.28 16.95 -9.64
N ARG A 395 -9.31 17.53 -10.85
CA ARG A 395 -8.85 16.84 -12.06
C ARG A 395 -7.39 16.41 -11.92
N LEU A 396 -6.51 17.30 -11.44
CA LEU A 396 -5.10 16.96 -11.21
C LEU A 396 -4.93 15.87 -10.13
N CYS A 397 -5.73 15.89 -9.06
CA CYS A 397 -5.76 14.83 -8.04
C CYS A 397 -6.06 13.46 -8.66
N TYR A 398 -7.17 13.35 -9.39
CA TYR A 398 -7.54 12.09 -10.05
C TYR A 398 -6.52 11.69 -11.12
N MET A 399 -6.02 12.63 -11.91
CA MET A 399 -4.99 12.35 -12.91
C MET A 399 -3.70 11.84 -12.24
N SER A 400 -3.29 12.38 -11.09
CA SER A 400 -2.13 11.86 -10.35
C SER A 400 -2.35 10.42 -9.89
N SER A 401 -3.54 10.08 -9.43
CA SER A 401 -3.86 8.72 -8.96
C SER A 401 -3.97 7.73 -10.12
N THR A 402 -4.59 8.11 -11.24
CA THR A 402 -4.77 7.22 -12.39
C THR A 402 -3.50 7.09 -13.22
N LEU A 403 -2.77 8.19 -13.48
CA LEU A 403 -1.56 8.15 -14.30
C LEU A 403 -0.42 7.40 -13.61
N PHE A 404 -0.35 7.41 -12.27
CA PHE A 404 0.67 6.65 -11.53
C PHE A 404 0.78 5.20 -11.99
N TRP A 405 -0.35 4.54 -12.28
CA TRP A 405 -0.41 3.15 -12.70
C TRP A 405 0.14 2.87 -14.10
N LEU A 406 0.59 3.90 -14.82
CA LEU A 406 1.37 3.77 -16.05
C LEU A 406 2.88 3.58 -15.79
N PHE A 407 3.35 3.58 -14.53
CA PHE A 407 4.75 3.33 -14.19
C PHE A 407 5.38 2.08 -14.83
N PRO A 408 4.66 0.98 -15.15
CA PRO A 408 5.29 -0.16 -15.82
C PRO A 408 5.94 0.21 -17.15
N PHE A 409 5.38 1.17 -17.91
CA PHE A 409 5.96 1.61 -19.19
C PHE A 409 7.36 2.25 -19.04
N PRO A 410 7.53 3.36 -18.29
CA PRO A 410 8.83 3.98 -18.13
C PRO A 410 9.83 3.05 -17.42
N ARG A 411 9.40 2.23 -16.45
CA ARG A 411 10.29 1.27 -15.78
C ARG A 411 10.85 0.22 -16.73
N THR A 412 10.03 -0.27 -17.67
CA THR A 412 10.49 -1.16 -18.73
C THR A 412 11.47 -0.46 -19.66
N ILE A 413 11.19 0.79 -20.07
CA ILE A 413 12.11 1.54 -20.93
C ILE A 413 13.44 1.83 -20.21
N PHE A 414 13.43 2.22 -18.93
CA PHE A 414 14.66 2.43 -18.15
C PHE A 414 15.48 1.15 -17.94
N LEU A 415 14.81 0.00 -17.85
CA LEU A 415 15.49 -1.29 -17.79
C LEU A 415 16.22 -1.63 -19.10
N PHE A 416 15.57 -1.41 -20.25
CA PHE A 416 16.09 -1.78 -21.56
C PHE A 416 16.99 -0.73 -22.22
N ALA A 417 16.84 0.55 -21.86
CA ALA A 417 17.58 1.65 -22.49
C ALA A 417 19.10 1.44 -22.52
N PRO A 418 19.77 1.01 -21.43
CA PRO A 418 21.20 0.71 -21.49
C PRO A 418 21.57 -0.44 -22.45
N LEU A 419 20.67 -1.41 -22.63
CA LEU A 419 20.92 -2.60 -23.45
C LEU A 419 20.94 -2.27 -24.95
N PHE A 420 20.18 -1.26 -25.39
CA PHE A 420 20.19 -0.81 -26.78
C PHE A 420 21.59 -0.35 -27.21
N TYR A 421 22.28 0.40 -26.36
CA TYR A 421 23.67 0.79 -26.62
C TYR A 421 24.64 -0.38 -26.44
N LEU A 422 24.58 -1.09 -25.30
CA LEU A 422 25.59 -2.11 -24.96
C LEU A 422 25.62 -3.31 -25.92
N PHE A 423 24.47 -3.74 -26.44
CA PHE A 423 24.42 -4.87 -27.37
C PHE A 423 24.40 -4.45 -28.83
N PHE A 424 23.75 -3.33 -29.16
CA PHE A 424 23.46 -2.97 -30.55
C PHE A 424 24.12 -1.67 -31.02
N ASP A 425 24.88 -0.99 -30.15
CA ASP A 425 25.52 0.31 -30.44
C ASP A 425 24.52 1.41 -30.85
N LEU A 426 23.24 1.28 -30.47
CA LEU A 426 22.21 2.26 -30.80
C LEU A 426 22.41 3.55 -30.03
N GLN A 427 22.46 4.66 -30.76
CA GLN A 427 22.67 6.01 -30.21
C GLN A 427 21.33 6.65 -29.83
N ILE A 428 20.71 6.12 -28.78
CA ILE A 428 19.37 6.56 -28.31
C ILE A 428 19.40 7.92 -27.59
N PHE A 429 20.60 8.45 -27.33
CA PHE A 429 20.86 9.69 -26.62
C PHE A 429 22.07 10.39 -27.24
N VAL A 430 21.86 11.56 -27.86
CA VAL A 430 22.92 12.32 -28.53
C VAL A 430 23.53 13.32 -27.56
N ALA A 431 24.58 12.91 -26.84
CA ALA A 431 25.39 13.77 -25.98
C ALA A 431 26.74 13.12 -25.69
N SER A 432 27.75 13.93 -25.35
CA SER A 432 28.99 13.40 -24.77
C SER A 432 28.75 12.79 -23.37
N GLY A 433 29.63 11.92 -22.90
CA GLY A 433 29.53 11.38 -21.53
C GLY A 433 29.56 12.48 -20.46
N GLY A 434 30.34 13.54 -20.70
CA GLY A 434 30.43 14.70 -19.80
C GLY A 434 29.14 15.53 -19.73
N GLU A 435 28.51 15.81 -20.88
CA GLU A 435 27.22 16.51 -20.92
C GLU A 435 26.12 15.67 -20.27
N PHE A 436 26.08 14.37 -20.54
CA PHE A 436 25.14 13.47 -19.91
C PHE A 436 25.29 13.50 -18.39
N LEU A 437 26.51 13.36 -17.86
CA LEU A 437 26.75 13.40 -16.42
C LEU A 437 26.34 14.75 -15.83
N ALA A 438 26.70 15.86 -16.49
CA ALA A 438 26.39 17.18 -15.96
C ALA A 438 24.89 17.46 -15.90
N TYR A 439 24.12 17.15 -16.93
CA TYR A 439 22.69 17.45 -16.99
C TYR A 439 21.84 16.36 -16.35
N THR A 440 22.05 15.09 -16.70
CA THR A 440 21.23 13.98 -16.21
C THR A 440 21.51 13.70 -14.73
N ALA A 441 22.77 13.65 -14.30
CA ALA A 441 23.06 13.38 -12.89
C ALA A 441 22.64 14.56 -12.00
N ALA A 442 22.80 15.81 -12.46
CA ALA A 442 22.26 16.99 -11.79
C ALA A 442 20.75 16.89 -11.58
N TYR A 443 20.01 16.60 -12.66
CA TYR A 443 18.58 16.36 -12.62
C TYR A 443 18.21 15.28 -11.61
N MET A 444 18.86 14.11 -11.66
CA MET A 444 18.58 13.01 -10.76
C MET A 444 18.85 13.36 -9.30
N LEU A 445 19.99 13.98 -8.99
CA LEU A 445 20.35 14.35 -7.62
C LEU A 445 19.35 15.35 -7.04
N VAL A 446 18.99 16.38 -7.81
CA VAL A 446 17.97 17.35 -7.42
C VAL A 446 16.62 16.68 -7.22
N ASN A 447 16.21 15.80 -8.14
CA ASN A 447 14.95 15.05 -8.04
C ASN A 447 14.91 14.15 -6.80
N LEU A 448 15.97 13.38 -6.54
CA LEU A 448 16.10 12.55 -5.34
C LEU A 448 16.02 13.39 -4.06
N MET A 449 16.63 14.59 -4.06
CA MET A 449 16.60 15.46 -2.88
C MET A 449 15.23 16.10 -2.67
N MET A 450 14.53 16.50 -3.74
CA MET A 450 13.13 16.92 -3.67
C MET A 450 12.24 15.79 -3.16
N GLN A 451 12.37 14.57 -3.69
CA GLN A 451 11.60 13.42 -3.23
C GLN A 451 11.89 13.09 -1.76
N ASN A 452 13.15 13.12 -1.31
CA ASN A 452 13.48 12.91 0.09
C ASN A 452 12.95 14.03 1.00
N TYR A 453 12.85 15.26 0.50
CA TYR A 453 12.25 16.35 1.26
C TYR A 453 10.73 16.22 1.36
N LEU A 454 10.07 15.77 0.28
CA LEU A 454 8.63 15.53 0.26
C LEU A 454 8.23 14.30 1.08
N TYR A 455 8.91 13.18 0.88
CA TYR A 455 8.48 11.85 1.29
C TYR A 455 9.43 11.14 2.26
N GLY A 456 10.58 11.70 2.61
CA GLY A 456 11.67 10.92 3.23
C GLY A 456 11.32 10.23 4.55
N SER A 457 10.31 10.72 5.29
CA SER A 457 9.79 10.05 6.49
C SER A 457 8.80 8.91 6.19
N PHE A 458 8.25 8.83 4.99
CA PHE A 458 7.23 7.85 4.58
C PHE A 458 7.73 6.88 3.51
N ARG A 459 8.83 7.21 2.83
CA ARG A 459 9.44 6.37 1.80
C ARG A 459 10.93 6.63 1.74
N TRP A 460 11.71 5.58 1.96
CA TRP A 460 13.17 5.66 1.89
C TRP A 460 13.66 5.70 0.43
N PRO A 461 14.86 6.26 0.17
CA PRO A 461 15.43 6.30 -1.17
C PRO A 461 15.52 4.91 -1.81
N TRP A 462 15.28 4.81 -3.13
CA TRP A 462 15.36 3.59 -3.94
C TRP A 462 14.29 2.52 -3.68
N ILE A 463 13.49 2.67 -2.61
CA ILE A 463 12.44 1.70 -2.30
C ILE A 463 11.27 1.83 -3.28
N SER A 464 10.90 3.04 -3.72
CA SER A 464 9.88 3.20 -4.76
C SER A 464 10.29 2.52 -6.07
N GLU A 465 11.54 2.73 -6.49
CA GLU A 465 12.13 2.10 -7.66
C GLU A 465 12.07 0.58 -7.56
N LEU A 466 12.42 0.00 -6.41
CA LEU A 466 12.35 -1.45 -6.19
C LEU A 466 10.91 -1.97 -6.26
N TYR A 467 9.95 -1.33 -5.59
CA TYR A 467 8.54 -1.74 -5.62
C TYR A 467 7.98 -1.69 -7.04
N GLU A 468 8.23 -0.60 -7.76
CA GLU A 468 7.77 -0.44 -9.13
C GLU A 468 8.47 -1.43 -10.08
N TYR A 469 9.79 -1.63 -9.93
CA TYR A 469 10.54 -2.61 -10.73
C TYR A 469 9.95 -4.02 -10.58
N VAL A 470 9.74 -4.45 -9.33
CA VAL A 470 9.21 -5.80 -9.04
C VAL A 470 7.81 -5.98 -9.59
N GLN A 471 6.97 -4.96 -9.53
CA GLN A 471 5.60 -5.01 -10.05
C GLN A 471 5.55 -4.95 -11.59
N THR A 472 6.45 -4.18 -12.22
CA THR A 472 6.45 -3.89 -13.66
C THR A 472 6.39 -5.14 -14.53
N VAL A 473 7.16 -6.17 -14.17
CA VAL A 473 7.26 -7.44 -14.92
C VAL A 473 5.88 -8.06 -15.19
N HIS A 474 4.97 -7.95 -14.23
CA HIS A 474 3.65 -8.58 -14.30
C HIS A 474 2.52 -7.58 -14.57
N LEU A 475 2.68 -6.32 -14.15
CA LEU A 475 1.67 -5.28 -14.35
C LEU A 475 1.68 -4.73 -15.77
N LEU A 476 2.81 -4.70 -16.48
CA LEU A 476 2.86 -4.18 -17.85
C LEU A 476 1.88 -4.91 -18.79
N PRO A 477 1.91 -6.27 -18.91
CA PRO A 477 0.92 -6.99 -19.69
C PRO A 477 -0.53 -6.73 -19.25
N ALA A 478 -0.76 -6.58 -17.94
CA ALA A 478 -2.10 -6.33 -17.39
C ALA A 478 -2.65 -4.97 -17.83
N VAL A 479 -1.83 -3.91 -17.75
CA VAL A 479 -2.18 -2.55 -18.20
C VAL A 479 -2.36 -2.50 -19.71
N VAL A 480 -1.45 -3.10 -20.48
CA VAL A 480 -1.55 -3.19 -21.95
C VAL A 480 -2.84 -3.89 -22.36
N SER A 481 -3.24 -4.96 -21.65
CA SER A 481 -4.51 -5.64 -21.91
C SER A 481 -5.73 -4.72 -21.74
N VAL A 482 -5.72 -3.80 -20.78
CA VAL A 482 -6.83 -2.85 -20.59
C VAL A 482 -6.83 -1.80 -21.71
N ILE A 483 -5.66 -1.32 -22.13
CA ILE A 483 -5.57 -0.33 -23.22
C ILE A 483 -6.20 -0.87 -24.50
N PHE A 484 -5.95 -2.14 -24.84
CA PHE A 484 -6.53 -2.76 -26.05
C PHE A 484 -7.97 -3.24 -25.87
N ASN A 485 -8.34 -3.72 -24.68
CA ASN A 485 -9.71 -4.14 -24.40
C ASN A 485 -10.13 -3.76 -22.97
N PRO A 486 -10.63 -2.52 -22.79
CA PRO A 486 -10.97 -1.99 -21.47
C PRO A 486 -12.06 -2.76 -20.73
N GLY A 487 -12.94 -3.49 -21.44
CA GLY A 487 -14.04 -4.26 -20.85
C GLY A 487 -13.69 -5.70 -20.47
N LYS A 488 -12.51 -6.20 -20.88
CA LYS A 488 -12.09 -7.59 -20.63
C LYS A 488 -11.71 -7.92 -19.18
N PRO A 489 -11.05 -7.02 -18.41
CA PRO A 489 -10.66 -7.33 -17.04
C PRO A 489 -11.89 -7.62 -16.17
N THR A 490 -11.97 -8.83 -15.63
CA THR A 490 -13.00 -9.24 -14.68
C THR A 490 -12.40 -9.30 -13.28
N PHE A 491 -13.17 -8.88 -12.28
CA PHE A 491 -12.78 -9.01 -10.88
C PHE A 491 -12.61 -10.50 -10.51
N LYS A 492 -11.38 -10.91 -10.18
CA LYS A 492 -11.10 -12.19 -9.54
C LYS A 492 -10.70 -11.92 -8.10
N VAL A 493 -11.36 -12.61 -7.17
CA VAL A 493 -11.13 -12.46 -5.73
C VAL A 493 -9.72 -12.97 -5.41
N THR A 494 -8.96 -12.17 -4.68
CA THR A 494 -7.62 -12.54 -4.21
C THR A 494 -7.79 -13.45 -3.00
N ALA A 495 -7.04 -14.55 -2.92
CA ALA A 495 -7.02 -15.38 -1.72
C ALA A 495 -6.47 -14.56 -0.55
N LYS A 496 -7.25 -14.47 0.54
CA LYS A 496 -6.88 -13.72 1.75
C LYS A 496 -6.29 -14.60 2.85
N ASP A 497 -6.53 -15.92 2.78
CA ASP A 497 -6.16 -16.89 3.81
C ASP A 497 -4.92 -17.71 3.42
N GLU A 498 -4.00 -17.12 2.65
CA GLU A 498 -2.73 -17.76 2.31
C GLU A 498 -1.71 -17.57 3.44
N SER A 499 -0.90 -18.59 3.71
CA SER A 499 0.27 -18.48 4.57
C SER A 499 1.46 -19.21 3.94
N ILE A 500 2.68 -18.81 4.33
CA ILE A 500 3.90 -19.46 3.85
C ILE A 500 4.57 -20.10 5.05
N ALA A 501 4.31 -21.38 5.30
CA ALA A 501 4.96 -22.08 6.41
C ALA A 501 6.47 -22.29 6.18
N GLU A 502 6.88 -22.50 4.92
CA GLU A 502 8.25 -22.84 4.54
C GLU A 502 8.82 -21.90 3.49
N ALA A 503 10.12 -21.63 3.59
CA ALA A 503 10.78 -20.74 2.66
C ALA A 503 10.92 -21.36 1.26
N ARG A 504 10.42 -20.66 0.24
CA ARG A 504 10.32 -21.14 -1.15
C ARG A 504 10.62 -20.03 -2.15
N LEU A 505 10.87 -20.41 -3.41
CA LEU A 505 10.81 -19.45 -4.51
C LEU A 505 9.35 -19.26 -4.92
N SER A 506 8.95 -18.02 -5.17
CA SER A 506 7.62 -17.75 -5.74
C SER A 506 7.49 -18.40 -7.12
N GLU A 507 6.30 -18.90 -7.44
CA GLU A 507 5.95 -19.50 -8.73
C GLU A 507 6.15 -18.54 -9.92
N ILE A 508 6.04 -17.21 -9.67
CA ILE A 508 6.21 -16.16 -10.68
C ILE A 508 7.62 -15.53 -10.66
N SER A 509 8.61 -16.21 -10.06
CA SER A 509 9.98 -15.69 -9.88
C SER A 509 10.88 -15.78 -11.12
N ARG A 510 10.59 -16.67 -12.07
CA ARG A 510 11.47 -16.97 -13.22
C ARG A 510 11.93 -15.75 -14.02
N PRO A 511 11.05 -14.78 -14.39
CA PRO A 511 11.47 -13.64 -15.19
C PRO A 511 12.56 -12.79 -14.51
N PHE A 512 12.57 -12.69 -13.18
CA PHE A 512 13.55 -11.89 -12.44
C PHE A 512 14.97 -12.46 -12.56
N PHE A 513 15.11 -13.79 -12.52
CA PHE A 513 16.41 -14.44 -12.72
C PHE A 513 16.91 -14.29 -14.17
N VAL A 514 16.01 -14.35 -15.16
CA VAL A 514 16.37 -14.12 -16.56
C VAL A 514 16.83 -12.68 -16.78
N ILE A 515 16.09 -11.69 -16.25
CA ILE A 515 16.48 -10.28 -16.33
C ILE A 515 17.83 -10.06 -15.63
N PHE A 516 18.03 -10.62 -14.43
CA PHE A 516 19.30 -10.51 -13.72
C PHE A 516 20.46 -11.08 -14.53
N ALA A 517 20.31 -12.28 -15.11
CA ALA A 517 21.33 -12.89 -15.96
C ALA A 517 21.64 -12.04 -17.20
N LEU A 518 20.62 -11.48 -17.86
CA LEU A 518 20.78 -10.58 -19.00
C LEU A 518 21.59 -9.33 -18.62
N LEU A 519 21.30 -8.72 -17.47
CA LEU A 519 22.01 -7.53 -16.99
C LEU A 519 23.47 -7.83 -16.61
N VAL A 520 23.76 -9.04 -16.10
CA VAL A 520 25.15 -9.51 -15.88
C VAL A 520 25.89 -9.64 -17.20
N VAL A 521 25.27 -10.23 -18.22
CA VAL A 521 25.87 -10.33 -19.56
C VAL A 521 26.10 -8.93 -20.15
N ALA A 522 25.14 -8.03 -20.02
CA ALA A 522 25.29 -6.63 -20.44
C ALA A 522 26.44 -5.92 -19.71
N MET A 523 26.66 -6.22 -18.43
CA MET A 523 27.79 -5.68 -17.67
C MET A 523 29.13 -6.18 -18.21
N ALA A 524 29.22 -7.47 -18.55
CA ALA A 524 30.42 -8.01 -19.19
C ALA A 524 30.70 -7.35 -20.56
N PHE A 525 29.64 -7.10 -21.34
CA PHE A 525 29.73 -6.35 -22.60
C PHE A 525 30.21 -4.91 -22.38
N ALA A 526 29.73 -4.22 -21.33
CA ALA A 526 30.20 -2.88 -21.01
C ALA A 526 31.70 -2.84 -20.71
N VAL A 527 32.20 -3.79 -19.91
CA VAL A 527 33.65 -3.92 -19.62
C VAL A 527 34.44 -4.23 -20.88
N TRP A 528 33.96 -5.15 -21.72
CA TRP A 528 34.60 -5.50 -22.98
C TRP A 528 34.65 -4.32 -23.95
N ARG A 529 33.57 -3.53 -24.08
CA ARG A 529 33.52 -2.32 -24.90
C ARG A 529 34.47 -1.22 -24.40
N ILE A 530 34.59 -1.01 -23.10
CA ILE A 530 35.56 -0.04 -22.55
C ILE A 530 37.00 -0.40 -22.97
N TYR A 531 37.31 -1.71 -22.99
CA TYR A 531 38.63 -2.20 -23.39
C TYR A 531 38.85 -2.17 -24.92
N SER A 532 37.85 -2.59 -25.70
CA SER A 532 37.95 -2.72 -27.17
C SER A 532 37.68 -1.42 -27.93
N GLU A 533 36.91 -0.50 -27.35
CA GLU A 533 36.52 0.79 -27.94
C GLU A 533 36.88 1.98 -27.01
N PRO A 534 38.18 2.23 -26.70
CA PRO A 534 38.57 3.28 -25.74
C PRO A 534 38.08 4.69 -26.11
N TYR A 535 37.87 4.96 -27.41
CA TYR A 535 37.39 6.23 -27.93
C TYR A 535 35.90 6.51 -27.62
N LYS A 536 35.13 5.49 -27.20
CA LYS A 536 33.74 5.59 -26.72
C LYS A 536 33.63 5.31 -25.21
N ALA A 537 34.76 5.25 -24.49
CA ALA A 537 34.77 4.80 -23.11
C ALA A 537 33.94 5.69 -22.18
N ASP A 538 33.90 7.00 -22.42
CA ASP A 538 33.12 7.96 -21.63
C ASP A 538 31.61 7.66 -21.65
N VAL A 539 31.04 7.45 -22.84
CA VAL A 539 29.63 7.08 -23.02
C VAL A 539 29.37 5.69 -22.47
N THR A 540 30.28 4.74 -22.74
CA THR A 540 30.14 3.35 -22.27
C THR A 540 30.18 3.25 -20.74
N LEU A 541 30.99 4.07 -20.07
CA LEU A 541 31.03 4.15 -18.59
C LEU A 541 29.70 4.65 -18.02
N VAL A 542 29.11 5.68 -18.63
CA VAL A 542 27.80 6.21 -18.22
C VAL A 542 26.71 5.16 -18.38
N VAL A 543 26.61 4.54 -19.55
CA VAL A 543 25.61 3.51 -19.84
C VAL A 543 25.83 2.27 -18.96
N GLY A 544 27.08 1.86 -18.78
CA GLY A 544 27.47 0.79 -17.86
C GLY A 544 27.07 1.10 -16.41
N GLY A 545 27.21 2.35 -15.96
CA GLY A 545 26.74 2.80 -14.64
C GLY A 545 25.23 2.66 -14.45
N TRP A 546 24.43 2.96 -15.48
CA TRP A 546 22.99 2.71 -15.46
C TRP A 546 22.64 1.22 -15.46
N ASN A 547 23.35 0.42 -16.26
CA ASN A 547 23.19 -1.02 -16.23
C ASN A 547 23.56 -1.61 -14.85
N LEU A 548 24.57 -1.05 -14.17
CA LEU A 548 24.93 -1.43 -12.80
C LEU A 548 23.81 -1.10 -11.81
N LEU A 549 23.20 0.08 -11.93
CA LEU A 549 22.05 0.46 -11.12
C LEU A 549 20.87 -0.50 -11.34
N ASN A 550 20.56 -0.83 -12.59
CA ASN A 550 19.53 -1.83 -12.93
C ASN A 550 19.89 -3.21 -12.35
N LEU A 551 21.15 -3.60 -12.39
CA LEU A 551 21.64 -4.87 -11.84
C LEU A 551 21.47 -4.93 -10.32
N ILE A 552 21.69 -3.81 -9.61
CA ILE A 552 21.46 -3.70 -8.16
C ILE A 552 19.96 -3.90 -7.84
N PHE A 553 19.06 -3.26 -8.58
CA PHE A 553 17.61 -3.46 -8.41
C PHE A 553 17.19 -4.89 -8.72
N ALA A 554 17.66 -5.45 -9.83
CA ALA A 554 17.37 -6.83 -10.23
C ALA A 554 17.88 -7.83 -9.19
N GLY A 555 19.07 -7.62 -8.64
CA GLY A 555 19.64 -8.45 -7.59
C GLY A 555 18.83 -8.40 -6.30
N CYS A 556 18.43 -7.20 -5.86
CA CYS A 556 17.53 -7.04 -4.71
C CYS A 556 16.17 -7.72 -4.94
N ALA A 557 15.62 -7.61 -6.15
CA ALA A 557 14.38 -8.28 -6.55
C ALA A 557 14.46 -9.82 -6.47
N LEU A 558 15.63 -10.43 -6.68
CA LEU A 558 15.82 -11.87 -6.46
C LEU A 558 15.53 -12.26 -5.00
N GLY A 559 15.94 -11.41 -4.04
CA GLY A 559 15.58 -11.58 -2.64
C GLY A 559 14.08 -11.39 -2.41
N VAL A 560 13.45 -10.43 -3.06
CA VAL A 560 11.99 -10.22 -2.96
C VAL A 560 11.21 -11.45 -3.40
N VAL A 561 11.57 -12.10 -4.51
CA VAL A 561 10.87 -13.29 -5.00
C VAL A 561 11.28 -14.59 -4.29
N SER A 562 12.29 -14.52 -3.42
CA SER A 562 12.71 -15.59 -2.52
C SER A 562 11.95 -15.46 -1.20
N GLU A 563 10.81 -16.12 -1.12
CA GLU A 563 9.86 -15.97 -0.03
C GLU A 563 10.35 -16.63 1.26
N ARG A 564 10.25 -15.88 2.36
CA ARG A 564 10.57 -16.40 3.70
C ARG A 564 9.35 -17.09 4.28
N GLY A 565 9.58 -18.26 4.86
CA GLY A 565 8.58 -18.94 5.67
C GLY A 565 8.34 -18.19 6.97
N ASP A 566 7.06 -18.05 7.33
CA ASP A 566 6.57 -17.61 8.62
C ASP A 566 5.77 -18.75 9.23
N LYS A 567 6.31 -19.34 10.31
CA LYS A 567 5.65 -20.43 11.04
C LYS A 567 4.55 -19.92 11.96
N SER A 568 4.44 -18.61 12.16
CA SER A 568 3.31 -18.02 12.85
C SER A 568 2.18 -17.80 11.85
N ALA A 569 1.04 -18.45 12.06
CA ALA A 569 -0.16 -18.25 11.21
C ALA A 569 -0.65 -16.80 11.24
N SER A 570 -0.35 -16.07 12.32
CA SER A 570 -0.71 -14.68 12.52
C SER A 570 0.39 -13.92 13.27
N ARG A 571 0.60 -12.66 12.91
CA ARG A 571 1.55 -11.78 13.61
C ARG A 571 1.03 -11.42 15.01
N ARG A 572 1.97 -11.37 15.97
CA ARG A 572 1.71 -10.95 17.35
C ARG A 572 1.99 -9.46 17.52
N ILE A 573 1.13 -8.78 18.28
CA ILE A 573 1.23 -7.39 18.68
C ILE A 573 1.50 -7.34 20.19
N THR A 574 2.37 -6.44 20.62
CA THR A 574 2.66 -6.23 22.04
C THR A 574 1.46 -5.58 22.72
N VAL A 575 0.90 -6.26 23.72
CA VAL A 575 -0.31 -5.84 24.44
C VAL A 575 -0.03 -6.06 25.92
N LYS A 576 0.50 -5.03 26.60
CA LYS A 576 0.81 -5.10 28.03
C LYS A 576 -0.46 -4.91 28.87
N ARG A 577 -1.09 -6.02 29.29
CA ARG A 577 -2.34 -5.98 30.07
C ARG A 577 -2.28 -6.89 31.29
N ARG A 578 -2.81 -6.41 32.42
CA ARG A 578 -3.01 -7.25 33.62
C ARG A 578 -4.11 -8.27 33.35
N CYS A 579 -3.88 -9.51 33.77
CA CYS A 579 -4.85 -10.59 33.69
C CYS A 579 -4.73 -11.51 34.91
N GLU A 580 -5.66 -12.45 35.02
CA GLU A 580 -5.60 -13.55 35.98
C GLU A 580 -5.76 -14.85 35.21
N VAL A 581 -5.04 -15.89 35.61
CA VAL A 581 -5.10 -17.21 34.96
C VAL A 581 -5.56 -18.24 35.96
N LYS A 582 -6.55 -19.04 35.58
CA LYS A 582 -7.00 -20.23 36.30
C LYS A 582 -6.64 -21.47 35.50
N LEU A 583 -5.82 -22.35 36.07
CA LEU A 583 -5.45 -23.62 35.45
C LEU A 583 -6.54 -24.67 35.68
N GLU A 584 -6.72 -25.57 34.73
CA GLU A 584 -7.60 -26.73 34.90
C GLU A 584 -7.17 -27.57 36.11
N GLY A 585 -8.12 -27.86 37.02
CA GLY A 585 -7.86 -28.60 38.26
C GLY A 585 -7.41 -27.76 39.47
N SER A 586 -7.20 -26.45 39.31
CA SER A 586 -6.96 -25.52 40.43
C SER A 586 -8.11 -24.53 40.57
N ASP A 587 -8.52 -24.23 41.81
CA ASP A 587 -9.53 -23.21 42.07
C ASP A 587 -8.97 -21.79 42.26
N ALA A 588 -7.64 -21.66 42.33
CA ALA A 588 -6.98 -20.38 42.54
C ALA A 588 -6.76 -19.61 41.23
N TRP A 589 -7.04 -18.31 41.25
CA TRP A 589 -6.64 -17.36 40.22
C TRP A 589 -5.22 -16.87 40.48
N VAL A 590 -4.34 -17.02 39.50
CA VAL A 590 -2.94 -16.55 39.57
C VAL A 590 -2.83 -15.20 38.86
N PRO A 591 -2.35 -14.14 39.54
CA PRO A 591 -2.09 -12.86 38.91
C PRO A 591 -1.02 -12.96 37.82
N ALA A 592 -1.30 -12.38 36.66
CA ALA A 592 -0.43 -12.49 35.51
C ALA A 592 -0.48 -11.23 34.63
N SER A 593 0.38 -11.19 33.62
CA SER A 593 0.38 -10.13 32.61
C SER A 593 0.44 -10.74 31.21
N ILE A 594 -0.38 -10.21 30.31
CA ILE A 594 -0.27 -10.45 28.87
C ILE A 594 0.84 -9.55 28.36
N ASP A 595 1.75 -10.12 27.56
CA ASP A 595 2.87 -9.41 26.93
C ASP A 595 2.60 -9.14 25.45
N ASN A 596 2.09 -10.14 24.74
CA ASN A 596 1.71 -10.03 23.34
C ASN A 596 0.54 -10.93 23.02
N VAL A 597 -0.15 -10.59 21.94
CA VAL A 597 -1.41 -11.19 21.50
C VAL A 597 -1.41 -11.25 19.97
N SER A 598 -2.00 -12.29 19.39
CA SER A 598 -2.36 -12.42 17.98
C SER A 598 -3.76 -12.97 17.86
N VAL A 599 -4.34 -13.03 16.65
CA VAL A 599 -5.71 -13.57 16.47
C VAL A 599 -5.87 -15.00 16.97
N HIS A 600 -4.82 -15.83 16.92
CA HIS A 600 -4.89 -17.23 17.38
C HIS A 600 -4.38 -17.48 18.81
N GLY A 601 -3.79 -16.49 19.51
CA GLY A 601 -3.24 -16.77 20.84
C GLY A 601 -2.48 -15.63 21.50
N LEU A 602 -1.90 -15.90 22.66
CA LEU A 602 -1.21 -14.89 23.46
C LEU A 602 0.01 -15.43 24.22
N LEU A 603 0.80 -14.52 24.76
CA LEU A 603 1.89 -14.78 25.71
C LEU A 603 1.53 -14.17 27.05
N ILE A 604 1.53 -14.99 28.11
CA ILE A 604 1.26 -14.59 29.48
C ILE A 604 2.50 -14.82 30.32
N ASN A 605 2.88 -13.84 31.15
CA ASN A 605 3.86 -14.00 32.22
C ASN A 605 3.15 -14.12 33.56
N LEU A 606 3.40 -15.25 34.24
CA LEU A 606 2.95 -15.55 35.59
C LEU A 606 4.06 -15.17 36.57
N PHE A 607 3.73 -14.44 37.63
CA PHE A 607 4.71 -13.98 38.63
C PHE A 607 4.84 -14.92 39.84
N ASP A 608 4.31 -16.14 39.71
CA ASP A 608 4.48 -17.21 40.69
C ASP A 608 5.47 -18.26 40.17
N SER A 609 6.65 -18.32 40.78
CA SER A 609 7.74 -19.23 40.39
C SER A 609 7.50 -20.69 40.79
N ALA A 610 6.49 -20.97 41.64
CA ALA A 610 6.17 -22.32 42.10
C ALA A 610 5.25 -23.09 41.13
N THR A 611 4.58 -22.41 40.20
CA THR A 611 3.60 -23.04 39.30
C THR A 611 4.29 -23.79 38.16
N ASN A 612 4.16 -25.13 38.13
CA ASN A 612 4.65 -25.97 37.02
C ASN A 612 3.51 -26.28 36.04
N ILE A 613 3.58 -25.75 34.82
CA ILE A 613 2.52 -25.88 33.82
C ILE A 613 2.99 -26.78 32.68
N GLU A 614 2.32 -27.91 32.51
CA GLU A 614 2.59 -28.84 31.42
C GLU A 614 2.07 -28.32 30.08
N LYS A 615 2.77 -28.71 29.01
CA LYS A 615 2.31 -28.43 27.65
C LYS A 615 1.05 -29.23 27.36
N GLY A 616 0.02 -28.58 26.82
CA GLY A 616 -1.28 -29.17 26.53
C GLY A 616 -2.32 -28.95 27.63
N ALA A 617 -1.94 -28.39 28.78
CA ALA A 617 -2.90 -28.00 29.81
C ALA A 617 -3.89 -26.95 29.29
N THR A 618 -5.16 -27.05 29.71
CA THR A 618 -6.14 -26.00 29.45
C THR A 618 -6.16 -25.00 30.60
N ALA A 619 -6.47 -23.75 30.29
CA ALA A 619 -6.56 -22.68 31.26
C ALA A 619 -7.66 -21.69 30.87
N ILE A 620 -8.12 -20.92 31.83
CA ILE A 620 -9.03 -19.80 31.62
C ILE A 620 -8.28 -18.52 31.97
N VAL A 621 -8.23 -17.60 31.01
CA VAL A 621 -7.66 -16.27 31.23
C VAL A 621 -8.80 -15.31 31.50
N LYS A 622 -8.69 -14.52 32.57
CA LYS A 622 -9.59 -13.43 32.89
C LYS A 622 -8.91 -12.10 32.64
N VAL A 623 -9.53 -11.25 31.81
CA VAL A 623 -9.07 -9.90 31.49
C VAL A 623 -10.26 -8.97 31.57
N LYS A 624 -10.08 -7.80 32.21
CA LYS A 624 -11.09 -6.74 32.17
C LYS A 624 -11.16 -6.16 30.75
N PRO A 625 -12.26 -6.33 29.99
CA PRO A 625 -12.35 -5.77 28.64
C PRO A 625 -12.39 -4.23 28.69
N HIS A 626 -12.05 -3.57 27.58
CA HIS A 626 -12.25 -2.14 27.46
C HIS A 626 -13.67 -1.77 27.03
N SER A 627 -14.32 -2.65 26.26
CA SER A 627 -15.69 -2.47 25.74
C SER A 627 -16.75 -3.09 26.66
N GLU A 628 -17.93 -2.48 26.74
CA GLU A 628 -19.06 -3.03 27.49
C GLU A 628 -19.68 -4.26 26.80
N GLY A 629 -20.19 -5.20 27.60
CA GLY A 629 -20.85 -6.42 27.10
C GLY A 629 -19.89 -7.45 26.47
N VAL A 630 -18.57 -7.28 26.60
CA VAL A 630 -17.56 -8.26 26.17
C VAL A 630 -17.33 -9.27 27.30
N PRO A 631 -17.18 -10.58 26.99
CA PRO A 631 -16.83 -11.58 28.00
C PRO A 631 -15.51 -11.24 28.70
N GLU A 632 -15.44 -11.40 30.03
CA GLU A 632 -14.20 -11.19 30.79
C GLU A 632 -13.25 -12.39 30.76
N THR A 633 -13.74 -13.57 30.36
CA THR A 633 -13.01 -14.83 30.42
C THR A 633 -12.84 -15.44 29.03
N MET A 634 -11.69 -16.09 28.81
CA MET A 634 -11.35 -16.80 27.58
C MET A 634 -10.66 -18.12 27.88
N PRO A 635 -11.19 -19.25 27.40
CA PRO A 635 -10.48 -20.52 27.42
C PRO A 635 -9.26 -20.49 26.49
N VAL A 636 -8.14 -21.03 26.98
CA VAL A 636 -6.88 -21.09 26.25
C VAL A 636 -6.18 -22.43 26.45
N ASN A 637 -5.39 -22.86 25.47
CA ASN A 637 -4.58 -24.07 25.55
C ASN A 637 -3.10 -23.71 25.63
N VAL A 638 -2.37 -24.27 26.58
CA VAL A 638 -0.94 -23.98 26.78
C VAL A 638 -0.11 -24.76 25.75
N VAL A 639 0.56 -24.06 24.85
CA VAL A 639 1.40 -24.67 23.80
C VAL A 639 2.89 -24.64 24.12
N ARG A 640 3.33 -23.72 24.99
CA ARG A 640 4.74 -23.57 25.37
C ARG A 640 4.87 -22.97 26.77
N THR A 641 5.82 -23.47 27.55
CA THR A 641 6.19 -22.90 28.86
C THR A 641 7.67 -22.60 28.87
N VAL A 642 8.07 -21.42 29.36
CA VAL A 642 9.46 -21.02 29.54
C VAL A 642 9.62 -20.44 30.93
N LYS A 643 10.51 -21.03 31.74
CA LYS A 643 10.83 -20.51 33.09
C LYS A 643 11.91 -19.44 32.97
N GLY A 644 11.63 -18.25 33.49
CA GLY A 644 12.59 -17.15 33.64
C GLY A 644 12.97 -16.94 35.11
N GLU A 645 13.83 -15.97 35.38
CA GLU A 645 14.15 -15.55 36.75
C GLU A 645 12.96 -14.80 37.37
N GLY A 646 12.22 -15.47 38.26
CA GLY A 646 11.11 -14.88 39.01
C GLY A 646 9.74 -14.84 38.31
N PHE A 647 9.63 -15.38 37.08
CA PHE A 647 8.36 -15.52 36.38
C PHE A 647 8.35 -16.74 35.44
N VAL A 648 7.14 -17.23 35.11
CA VAL A 648 6.92 -18.30 34.14
C VAL A 648 6.14 -17.73 32.96
N SER A 649 6.73 -17.76 31.76
CA SER A 649 6.04 -17.37 30.54
C SER A 649 5.33 -18.57 29.92
N ILE A 650 4.02 -18.46 29.73
CA ILE A 650 3.21 -19.44 29.00
C ILE A 650 2.72 -18.84 27.67
N GLY A 651 3.05 -19.52 26.58
CA GLY A 651 2.45 -19.28 25.28
C GLY A 651 1.17 -20.11 25.16
N CYS A 652 0.06 -19.44 24.86
CA CYS A 652 -1.25 -20.04 24.77
C CYS A 652 -1.89 -19.81 23.39
N THR A 653 -2.73 -20.74 22.95
CA THR A 653 -3.65 -20.54 21.82
C THR A 653 -5.06 -20.32 22.34
N PHE A 654 -5.84 -19.47 21.69
CA PHE A 654 -7.25 -19.29 22.03
C PHE A 654 -8.04 -20.57 21.72
N SER A 655 -9.08 -20.82 22.50
CA SER A 655 -10.02 -21.93 22.31
C SER A 655 -11.46 -21.41 22.45
N PRO A 656 -11.90 -20.49 21.56
CA PRO A 656 -13.23 -19.89 21.65
C PRO A 656 -14.31 -20.98 21.56
N GLN A 657 -15.28 -20.94 22.46
CA GLN A 657 -16.37 -21.93 22.51
C GLN A 657 -17.66 -21.37 21.89
N ARG A 658 -17.79 -20.04 21.84
CA ARG A 658 -18.95 -19.31 21.31
C ARG A 658 -18.45 -18.15 20.44
N ALA A 659 -19.24 -17.71 19.45
CA ALA A 659 -18.84 -16.57 18.63
C ALA A 659 -18.56 -15.30 19.45
N VAL A 660 -19.32 -15.06 20.53
CA VAL A 660 -19.13 -13.91 21.43
C VAL A 660 -17.75 -13.86 22.07
N ASP A 661 -17.03 -14.97 22.18
CA ASP A 661 -15.69 -15.01 22.75
C ASP A 661 -14.70 -14.25 21.84
N HIS A 662 -14.95 -14.18 20.52
CA HIS A 662 -14.17 -13.36 19.58
C HIS A 662 -14.22 -11.87 19.91
N ARG A 663 -15.24 -11.38 20.64
CA ARG A 663 -15.28 -10.00 21.11
C ARG A 663 -14.13 -9.69 22.07
N LEU A 664 -13.67 -10.64 22.87
CA LEU A 664 -12.51 -10.43 23.74
C LEU A 664 -11.19 -10.48 22.94
N ILE A 665 -11.08 -11.36 21.95
CA ILE A 665 -9.93 -11.41 21.03
C ILE A 665 -9.80 -10.05 20.32
N ALA A 666 -10.90 -9.54 19.79
CA ALA A 666 -10.97 -8.23 19.15
C ALA A 666 -10.63 -7.08 20.11
N ASP A 667 -11.12 -7.11 21.36
CA ASP A 667 -10.77 -6.10 22.38
C ASP A 667 -9.28 -6.11 22.73
N LEU A 668 -8.63 -7.27 22.73
CA LEU A 668 -7.20 -7.38 23.03
C LEU A 668 -6.31 -6.88 21.87
N ILE A 669 -6.70 -7.12 20.62
CA ILE A 669 -5.87 -6.81 19.44
C ILE A 669 -6.21 -5.44 18.87
N PHE A 670 -7.51 -5.15 18.73
CA PHE A 670 -8.00 -4.06 17.89
C PHE A 670 -8.52 -2.86 18.66
N ALA A 671 -8.56 -2.90 20.00
CA ALA A 671 -9.24 -1.85 20.76
C ALA A 671 -8.62 -0.45 20.68
N ASN A 672 -7.30 -0.34 20.44
CA ASN A 672 -6.58 0.92 20.63
C ASN A 672 -5.79 1.37 19.40
N SER A 673 -6.37 2.34 18.67
CA SER A 673 -5.76 3.00 17.51
C SER A 673 -4.46 3.77 17.84
N GLU A 674 -4.23 4.16 19.10
CA GLU A 674 -3.02 4.88 19.50
C GLU A 674 -1.78 3.98 19.41
N GLN A 675 -1.92 2.67 19.66
CA GLN A 675 -0.81 1.72 19.51
C GLN A 675 -0.34 1.63 18.06
N TRP A 676 -1.28 1.66 17.11
CA TRP A 676 -0.97 1.64 15.67
C TRP A 676 -0.36 2.96 15.21
N SER A 677 -0.85 4.07 15.76
CA SER A 677 -0.28 5.40 15.54
C SER A 677 1.17 5.48 16.04
N GLU A 678 1.44 4.92 17.23
CA GLU A 678 2.80 4.83 17.78
C GLU A 678 3.71 3.97 16.90
N PHE A 679 3.23 2.80 16.47
CA PHE A 679 3.98 1.92 15.58
C PHE A 679 4.38 2.63 14.27
N GLN A 680 3.44 3.34 13.62
CA GLN A 680 3.76 4.13 12.43
C GLN A 680 4.75 5.27 12.75
N ARG A 681 4.57 6.00 13.86
CA ARG A 681 5.49 7.09 14.26
C ARG A 681 6.93 6.60 14.43
N VAL A 682 7.12 5.41 15.00
CA VAL A 682 8.46 4.82 15.19
C VAL A 682 9.15 4.50 13.85
N ARG A 683 8.38 4.08 12.84
CA ARG A 683 8.87 3.76 11.49
C ARG A 683 9.08 4.99 10.62
N ARG A 684 8.31 6.06 10.84
CA ARG A 684 8.32 7.30 10.02
C ARG A 684 9.55 8.18 10.23
N LYS A 685 10.75 7.62 10.05
CA LYS A 685 12.05 8.28 10.17
C LYS A 685 12.66 8.51 8.80
N ASN A 686 13.21 9.70 8.58
CA ASN A 686 13.95 10.03 7.37
C ASN A 686 15.44 9.69 7.53
N PRO A 687 15.96 8.63 6.88
CA PRO A 687 17.38 8.30 6.96
C PRO A 687 18.26 9.29 6.18
N GLY A 688 17.68 10.16 5.36
CA GLY A 688 18.38 10.98 4.39
C GLY A 688 18.87 10.17 3.18
N LEU A 689 19.36 10.88 2.16
CA LEU A 689 19.77 10.26 0.90
C LEU A 689 20.99 9.34 1.05
N ILE A 690 22.06 9.81 1.71
CA ILE A 690 23.33 9.08 1.78
C ILE A 690 23.16 7.78 2.58
N ARG A 691 22.67 7.88 3.82
CA ARG A 691 22.45 6.70 4.68
C ARG A 691 21.36 5.79 4.11
N GLY A 692 20.27 6.35 3.57
CA GLY A 692 19.23 5.55 2.91
C GLY A 692 19.77 4.75 1.72
N THR A 693 20.62 5.37 0.89
CA THR A 693 21.31 4.69 -0.23
C THR A 693 22.25 3.59 0.26
N ALA A 694 23.06 3.87 1.29
CA ALA A 694 23.97 2.87 1.85
C ALA A 694 23.22 1.66 2.41
N ILE A 695 22.11 1.89 3.13
CA ILE A 695 21.22 0.82 3.62
C ILE A 695 20.67 0.01 2.45
N PHE A 696 20.17 0.68 1.40
CA PHE A 696 19.62 0.00 0.24
C PHE A 696 20.65 -0.87 -0.49
N LEU A 697 21.89 -0.37 -0.67
CA LEU A 697 22.97 -1.13 -1.29
C LEU A 697 23.35 -2.36 -0.45
N ALA A 698 23.44 -2.22 0.87
CA ALA A 698 23.72 -3.34 1.76
C ALA A 698 22.63 -4.42 1.71
N ILE A 699 21.36 -4.00 1.71
CA ILE A 699 20.21 -4.92 1.51
C ILE A 699 20.34 -5.60 0.14
N SER A 700 20.55 -4.84 -0.93
CA SER A 700 20.60 -5.36 -2.29
C SER A 700 21.70 -6.41 -2.46
N LEU A 701 22.91 -6.17 -1.93
CA LEU A 701 24.02 -7.11 -1.98
C LEU A 701 23.68 -8.44 -1.28
N PHE A 702 23.21 -8.36 -0.02
CA PHE A 702 22.82 -9.55 0.74
C PHE A 702 21.69 -10.34 0.07
N GLN A 703 20.70 -9.62 -0.45
CA GLN A 703 19.50 -10.21 -1.04
C GLN A 703 19.77 -10.83 -2.41
N THR A 704 20.72 -10.27 -3.17
CA THR A 704 21.22 -10.87 -4.42
C THR A 704 21.83 -12.25 -4.14
N GLN A 705 22.75 -12.33 -3.17
CA GLN A 705 23.36 -13.59 -2.78
C GLN A 705 22.32 -14.61 -2.31
N ARG A 706 21.36 -14.17 -1.49
CA ARG A 706 20.27 -15.03 -1.01
C ARG A 706 19.42 -15.56 -2.15
N GLY A 707 19.02 -14.72 -3.10
CA GLY A 707 18.21 -15.13 -4.24
C GLY A 707 18.90 -16.18 -5.11
N LEU A 708 20.19 -15.98 -5.40
CA LEU A 708 21.01 -16.95 -6.14
C LEU A 708 21.17 -18.27 -5.38
N TYR A 709 21.33 -18.23 -4.06
CA TYR A 709 21.38 -19.44 -3.23
C TYR A 709 20.07 -20.25 -3.34
N TYR A 710 18.91 -19.60 -3.30
CA TYR A 710 17.62 -20.28 -3.45
C TYR A 710 17.49 -20.92 -4.83
N LEU A 711 17.93 -20.24 -5.90
CA LEU A 711 17.95 -20.82 -7.25
C LEU A 711 18.79 -22.11 -7.31
N VAL A 712 20.01 -22.07 -6.79
CA VAL A 712 20.91 -23.25 -6.75
C VAL A 712 20.29 -24.38 -5.92
N ARG A 713 19.66 -24.06 -4.78
CA ARG A 713 18.98 -25.05 -3.94
C ARG A 713 17.84 -25.75 -4.70
N THR A 714 17.05 -25.01 -5.46
CA THR A 714 15.93 -25.55 -6.24
C THR A 714 16.38 -26.39 -7.44
N LEU A 715 17.56 -26.13 -8.00
CA LEU A 715 18.14 -26.90 -9.10
C LEU A 715 18.83 -28.21 -8.64
N ARG A 716 19.10 -28.37 -7.33
CA ARG A 716 19.67 -29.62 -6.81
C ARG A 716 18.59 -30.72 -6.77
N PRO A 717 18.88 -31.95 -7.26
CA PRO A 717 17.96 -33.07 -7.09
C PRO A 717 17.66 -33.29 -5.60
N ALA A 718 16.40 -33.55 -5.25
CA ALA A 718 16.07 -33.96 -3.90
C ALA A 718 16.89 -35.21 -3.53
N PRO A 719 17.39 -35.34 -2.29
CA PRO A 719 18.04 -36.57 -1.84
C PRO A 719 17.07 -37.74 -2.03
N LYS A 720 17.56 -38.87 -2.58
CA LYS A 720 16.76 -40.07 -2.89
C LYS A 720 16.06 -40.69 -1.66
N ASP A 721 16.35 -40.23 -0.44
CA ASP A 721 15.85 -40.78 0.81
C ASP A 721 14.84 -39.88 1.56
N ALA A 722 14.31 -38.83 0.91
CA ALA A 722 13.21 -38.06 1.51
C ALA A 722 11.90 -38.86 1.46
N LYS A 723 11.57 -39.53 2.57
CA LYS A 723 10.24 -40.13 2.79
C LYS A 723 9.15 -39.10 2.43
N PRO A 724 8.07 -39.49 1.72
CA PRO A 724 6.99 -38.58 1.41
C PRO A 724 6.38 -38.08 2.73
N VAL A 725 6.48 -36.77 2.97
CA VAL A 725 5.76 -36.10 4.06
C VAL A 725 4.28 -36.23 3.72
N GLY A 726 3.53 -36.90 4.59
CA GLY A 726 2.18 -37.34 4.35
C GLY A 726 1.24 -36.20 3.94
N ALA A 727 0.49 -36.44 2.87
CA ALA A 727 -0.77 -35.76 2.64
C ALA A 727 -1.71 -36.14 3.79
N VAL A 728 -1.91 -35.22 4.73
CA VAL A 728 -3.06 -35.30 5.64
C VAL A 728 -4.26 -34.82 4.83
N LYS A 729 -5.20 -35.76 4.62
CA LYS A 729 -6.50 -35.55 4.00
C LYS A 729 -7.37 -34.62 4.83
#